data_AF-A0A412D686-F1
#
_entry.id   AF-A0A412D686-F1
#
_cell.length_a   1.000
_cell.length_b   1.000
_cell.length_c   1.000
_cell.angle_alpha   90.00
_cell.angle_beta   90.00
_cell.angle_gamma   90.00
#
_symmetry.space_group_name_H-M   'P 1'
#
loop_
_entity.id
_entity.type
_entity.pdbx_description
1 polymer ?
#
loop_
_entity_poly.entity_id
_entity_poly.type
_entity_poly.pdbx_seq_one_letter_code
_entity_poly.pdbx_strand_id
1 'polypeptide(L)'
;MKMIQIRQLGTIIAGMVLMTVFPCVYGQSRADLDKIAASQAGASPLVYTTADKEIPLIQLGNYYDEKECTVRKGLPNFYSKIKKEQEITVAFIGGSITQGDYCYRLQTTRYMENTFSNTCFKWINAGVSGTGTDLGAFRIREQVLQYKPDLIFIEFAVNGGYPDGMEGMIRKIIKENPHTDICLIYTIYTNQATVYQKGDVPQVIKRLEDIATYYQLSSIHLGMEAAALEKAGKLLWKGTKEVAVGKILFSNDGVHPITDGGNLYASAIARGLEKIRKENSASQVHMLPEPLFGSEWEEAEMYIPSQIASFDNSWKEINTSVTPSLKKFSGWFDTVMTSSKEGSSFSFGFEGDMIGLFDIGGPEVGQVEVLIDGKFVRLKEISTKGFHLYEANDRIGNYTLNRFNSWCNNRYRGQYDVIKLKKGIHQVTIRVSSEKADKKKILGNKQWEDITAHPEKYDQSTIYLGRILLRGKPIPCERIKGVPKLPQQLKWEQKMKRYEKADSINPPAKDLILFVGSSTMENWKTLADDFPGKPVLNRGVSGTKTIDLINYKDRLISPYHPKQIFVYEGDNDIGYQWTPDEILEQIKRLFFILRKEKPEAEIIFISIKPSVRRLKDKERIEQTNALIKEFVEQQMNTAYADVYNPMFTPKGELFPEHYREDGLHLTAEGYAVWKEVISKYIK
;
A
#
# COMPACT_ATOMS: atom_id res chain seq x y z
N MET A 1 45.47 39.16 -8.11
CA MET A 1 44.86 38.34 -7.04
C MET A 1 43.41 38.06 -7.45
N LYS A 2 43.06 36.78 -7.70
CA LYS A 2 41.73 36.20 -7.99
C LYS A 2 40.87 36.83 -9.10
N MET A 3 40.87 36.18 -10.27
CA MET A 3 39.74 36.13 -11.20
C MET A 3 39.08 34.75 -11.10
N ILE A 4 37.76 34.74 -10.99
CA ILE A 4 36.91 33.55 -11.03
C ILE A 4 36.11 33.64 -12.32
N GLN A 5 36.31 32.70 -13.26
CA GLN A 5 35.23 32.19 -14.10
C GLN A 5 35.61 30.92 -14.89
N ILE A 6 34.66 29.98 -14.87
CA ILE A 6 34.27 28.98 -15.90
C ILE A 6 35.14 27.72 -16.04
N ARG A 7 34.56 26.55 -15.68
CA ARG A 7 34.14 25.51 -16.65
C ARG A 7 33.20 24.48 -16.02
N GLN A 8 32.11 24.24 -16.75
CA GLN A 8 31.19 23.11 -16.61
C GLN A 8 31.92 21.79 -16.88
N LEU A 9 31.60 20.75 -16.10
CA LEU A 9 31.44 19.40 -16.61
C LEU A 9 30.53 18.65 -15.64
N GLY A 10 29.31 18.40 -16.11
CA GLY A 10 28.37 17.51 -15.45
C GLY A 10 28.86 16.08 -15.57
N THR A 11 28.87 15.38 -14.45
CA THR A 11 28.91 13.91 -14.44
C THR A 11 27.92 13.46 -13.38
N ILE A 12 26.73 13.10 -13.85
CA ILE A 12 25.74 12.37 -13.08
C ILE A 12 26.31 10.97 -12.90
N ILE A 13 26.94 10.71 -11.76
CA ILE A 13 27.17 9.35 -11.26
C ILE A 13 26.03 9.09 -10.26
N ALA A 14 24.88 8.69 -10.78
CA ALA A 14 23.83 8.11 -9.94
C ALA A 14 24.24 6.65 -9.68
N GLY A 15 24.70 6.42 -8.45
CA GLY A 15 25.21 5.12 -7.99
C GLY A 15 24.21 3.99 -8.18
N MET A 16 24.68 2.95 -8.88
CA MET A 16 24.17 1.59 -8.76
C MET A 16 24.39 1.08 -7.34
N VAL A 17 23.31 0.80 -6.60
CA VAL A 17 23.21 -0.34 -5.67
C VAL A 17 21.71 -0.72 -5.57
N LEU A 18 21.28 -1.73 -6.32
CA LEU A 18 20.06 -2.48 -6.00
C LEU A 18 20.39 -3.40 -4.82
N MET A 19 19.98 -3.02 -3.61
CA MET A 19 20.04 -3.90 -2.44
C MET A 19 18.68 -4.56 -2.22
N THR A 20 18.71 -5.87 -2.37
CA THR A 20 17.68 -6.84 -2.00
C THR A 20 17.16 -6.63 -0.58
N VAL A 21 15.84 -6.80 -0.40
CA VAL A 21 15.22 -7.00 0.92
C VAL A 21 15.72 -8.30 1.52
N PHE A 22 16.76 -8.18 2.33
CA PHE A 22 17.00 -8.82 3.62
C PHE A 22 17.99 -7.87 4.31
N PRO A 23 17.89 -7.58 5.62
CA PRO A 23 19.07 -7.07 6.31
C PRO A 23 20.20 -8.03 5.97
N CYS A 24 21.33 -7.53 5.47
CA CYS A 24 22.51 -8.36 5.23
C CYS A 24 22.82 -9.08 6.55
N VAL A 25 22.33 -10.31 6.70
CA VAL A 25 22.57 -11.11 7.88
C VAL A 25 24.03 -11.49 7.75
N TYR A 26 24.88 -10.83 8.54
CA TYR A 26 26.31 -11.14 8.64
C TYR A 26 26.48 -12.67 8.64
N GLY A 27 27.08 -13.25 7.60
CA GLY A 27 27.33 -14.70 7.50
C GLY A 27 26.45 -15.53 6.54
N GLN A 28 25.59 -14.92 5.72
CA GLN A 28 24.89 -15.63 4.62
C GLN A 28 25.63 -15.51 3.28
N SER A 29 25.87 -16.65 2.63
CA SER A 29 26.37 -16.73 1.26
C SER A 29 25.24 -16.54 0.24
N ARG A 30 25.58 -16.32 -1.05
CA ARG A 30 24.56 -16.26 -2.10
C ARG A 30 23.74 -17.56 -2.21
N ALA A 31 24.38 -18.71 -2.00
CA ALA A 31 23.69 -20.00 -2.00
C ALA A 31 22.68 -20.09 -0.84
N ASP A 32 22.99 -19.50 0.32
CA ASP A 32 22.05 -19.43 1.44
C ASP A 32 20.85 -18.55 1.09
N LEU A 33 21.08 -17.40 0.45
CA LEU A 33 20.01 -16.52 -0.02
C LEU A 33 19.07 -17.22 -1.03
N ASP A 34 19.62 -18.04 -1.92
CA ASP A 34 18.81 -18.79 -2.89
C ASP A 34 17.97 -19.91 -2.22
N LYS A 35 18.49 -20.54 -1.15
CA LYS A 35 17.74 -21.50 -0.30
C LYS A 35 16.63 -20.80 0.48
N ILE A 36 16.93 -19.65 1.09
CA ILE A 36 15.96 -18.84 1.82
C ILE A 36 14.85 -18.39 0.86
N ALA A 37 15.19 -17.91 -0.33
CA ALA A 37 14.19 -17.52 -1.33
C ALA A 37 13.34 -18.71 -1.81
N ALA A 38 13.89 -19.93 -1.86
CA ALA A 38 13.13 -21.12 -2.21
C ALA A 38 12.04 -21.47 -1.17
N SER A 39 12.24 -21.13 0.11
CA SER A 39 11.20 -21.31 1.15
C SER A 39 9.94 -20.46 0.91
N GLN A 40 10.05 -19.39 0.09
CA GLN A 40 8.95 -18.48 -0.23
C GLN A 40 8.07 -18.98 -1.39
N ALA A 41 8.27 -20.21 -1.85
CA ALA A 41 7.55 -20.78 -2.99
C ALA A 41 6.18 -21.35 -2.59
N GLY A 42 5.17 -20.48 -2.55
CA GLY A 42 3.76 -20.90 -2.39
C GLY A 42 3.21 -20.72 -0.97
N ALA A 43 1.97 -21.17 -0.82
CA ALA A 43 1.10 -21.02 0.32
C ALA A 43 0.87 -22.37 1.02
N SER A 44 0.94 -22.37 2.35
CA SER A 44 0.43 -23.50 3.13
C SER A 44 -1.09 -23.40 3.27
N PRO A 45 -1.82 -24.53 3.35
CA PRO A 45 -3.22 -24.52 3.76
C PRO A 45 -3.37 -23.85 5.13
N LEU A 46 -4.36 -22.98 5.28
CA LEU A 46 -4.63 -22.30 6.56
C LEU A 46 -5.09 -23.31 7.62
N VAL A 47 -6.00 -24.22 7.28
CA VAL A 47 -6.43 -25.29 8.20
C VAL A 47 -5.62 -26.56 7.93
N TYR A 48 -5.14 -27.23 8.98
CA TYR A 48 -4.39 -28.48 8.84
C TYR A 48 -4.74 -29.51 9.92
N THR A 49 -4.37 -30.77 9.67
CA THR A 49 -4.51 -31.90 10.59
C THR A 49 -3.17 -32.64 10.75
N THR A 50 -3.10 -33.52 11.75
CA THR A 50 -1.94 -34.40 12.02
C THR A 50 -2.13 -35.85 11.56
N ALA A 51 -3.35 -36.24 11.15
CA ALA A 51 -3.75 -37.64 10.94
C ALA A 51 -2.87 -38.41 9.93
N ASP A 52 -2.36 -37.73 8.90
CA ASP A 52 -1.59 -38.36 7.81
C ASP A 52 -0.07 -38.14 7.94
N LYS A 53 0.41 -37.67 9.10
CA LYS A 53 1.81 -37.32 9.30
C LYS A 53 2.43 -38.12 10.45
N GLU A 54 3.55 -38.79 10.17
CA GLU A 54 4.42 -39.31 11.22
C GLU A 54 5.13 -38.14 11.93
N ILE A 55 4.51 -37.63 12.99
CA ILE A 55 5.04 -36.54 13.80
C ILE A 55 5.59 -37.13 15.11
N PRO A 56 6.91 -37.06 15.35
CA PRO A 56 7.48 -37.51 16.62
C PRO A 56 6.85 -36.77 17.80
N LEU A 57 6.50 -37.51 18.86
CA LEU A 57 6.07 -36.89 20.11
C LEU A 57 7.29 -36.26 20.78
N ILE A 58 7.23 -34.95 21.01
CA ILE A 58 8.34 -34.24 21.64
C ILE A 58 8.51 -34.66 23.10
N GLN A 59 9.76 -34.83 23.53
CA GLN A 59 10.10 -34.98 24.93
C GLN A 59 10.39 -33.59 25.50
N LEU A 60 9.92 -33.31 26.71
CA LEU A 60 10.13 -32.03 27.39
C LEU A 60 11.63 -31.66 27.51
N GLY A 61 12.49 -32.66 27.65
CA GLY A 61 13.91 -32.45 27.96
C GLY A 61 14.10 -31.95 29.40
N ASN A 62 15.36 -31.76 29.79
CA ASN A 62 15.75 -31.30 31.13
C ASN A 62 16.48 -29.94 31.11
N TYR A 63 16.50 -29.25 29.97
CA TYR A 63 17.01 -27.89 29.88
C TYR A 63 16.18 -26.96 30.76
N TYR A 64 16.87 -26.07 31.49
CA TYR A 64 16.24 -25.07 32.34
C TYR A 64 17.04 -23.77 32.27
N ASP A 65 16.34 -22.71 31.89
CA ASP A 65 16.73 -21.32 32.08
C ASP A 65 15.47 -20.56 32.49
N GLU A 66 15.54 -19.78 33.57
CA GLU A 66 14.38 -19.05 34.08
C GLU A 66 13.76 -18.11 33.03
N LYS A 67 14.61 -17.56 32.16
CA LYS A 67 14.23 -16.65 31.07
C LYS A 67 13.69 -17.36 29.83
N GLU A 68 13.72 -18.69 29.77
CA GLU A 68 13.19 -19.44 28.62
C GLU A 68 11.70 -19.20 28.44
N CYS A 69 10.96 -19.05 29.54
CA CYS A 69 9.53 -18.74 29.51
C CYS A 69 9.14 -17.74 30.59
N THR A 70 8.52 -16.63 30.16
CA THR A 70 7.95 -15.61 31.03
C THR A 70 6.42 -15.73 31.01
N VAL A 71 5.81 -16.13 32.13
CA VAL A 71 4.37 -16.50 32.19
C VAL A 71 3.44 -15.28 32.18
N ARG A 72 3.75 -14.21 32.91
CA ARG A 72 2.85 -13.04 33.10
C ARG A 72 1.45 -13.49 33.55
N LYS A 73 0.37 -13.19 32.80
CA LYS A 73 -0.99 -13.67 33.14
C LYS A 73 -1.29 -15.11 32.71
N GLY A 74 -0.35 -15.77 32.05
CA GLY A 74 -0.53 -17.15 31.55
C GLY A 74 -1.43 -17.23 30.32
N LEU A 75 -2.16 -18.34 30.19
CA LEU A 75 -3.15 -18.62 29.13
C LEU A 75 -4.47 -19.04 29.79
N PRO A 76 -5.12 -18.12 30.54
CA PRO A 76 -6.18 -18.47 31.48
C PRO A 76 -7.47 -18.95 30.82
N ASN A 77 -7.79 -18.45 29.63
CA ASN A 77 -9.02 -18.80 28.91
C ASN A 77 -8.88 -20.12 28.15
N PHE A 78 -7.73 -20.33 27.49
CA PHE A 78 -7.35 -21.58 26.85
C PHE A 78 -7.44 -22.74 27.85
N TYR A 79 -6.74 -22.65 28.99
CA TYR A 79 -6.78 -23.73 30.00
C TYR A 79 -8.15 -23.86 30.67
N SER A 80 -8.92 -22.77 30.79
CA SER A 80 -10.30 -22.88 31.29
C SER A 80 -11.20 -23.66 30.33
N LYS A 81 -11.04 -23.50 29.01
CA LYS A 81 -11.81 -24.26 28.02
C LYS A 81 -11.37 -25.72 27.94
N ILE A 82 -10.07 -25.99 28.01
CA ILE A 82 -9.52 -27.35 28.13
C ILE A 82 -10.17 -28.10 29.30
N LYS A 83 -10.23 -27.48 30.48
CA LYS A 83 -10.86 -28.09 31.68
C LYS A 83 -12.36 -28.37 31.51
N LYS A 84 -13.03 -27.68 30.59
CA LYS A 84 -14.46 -27.85 30.27
C LYS A 84 -14.68 -28.81 29.09
N GLU A 85 -13.61 -29.43 28.57
CA GLU A 85 -13.64 -30.34 27.42
C GLU A 85 -14.32 -29.74 26.18
N GLN A 86 -14.16 -28.42 26.00
CA GLN A 86 -14.66 -27.72 24.83
C GLN A 86 -13.69 -27.86 23.65
N GLU A 87 -14.23 -27.77 22.44
CA GLU A 87 -13.39 -27.65 21.24
C GLU A 87 -12.51 -26.40 21.31
N ILE A 88 -11.25 -26.55 20.92
CA ILE A 88 -10.24 -25.49 20.97
C ILE A 88 -9.68 -25.20 19.58
N THR A 89 -9.69 -23.94 19.18
CA THR A 89 -8.99 -23.48 17.98
C THR A 89 -7.65 -22.85 18.37
N VAL A 90 -6.54 -23.37 17.84
CA VAL A 90 -5.20 -22.82 18.04
C VAL A 90 -4.62 -22.34 16.71
N ALA A 91 -4.12 -21.12 16.69
CA ALA A 91 -3.49 -20.53 15.52
C ALA A 91 -2.00 -20.26 15.73
N PHE A 92 -1.22 -20.48 14.67
CA PHE A 92 0.17 -20.06 14.57
C PHE A 92 0.26 -19.00 13.47
N ILE A 93 0.71 -17.79 13.81
CA ILE A 93 0.95 -16.73 12.85
C ILE A 93 2.41 -16.31 12.88
N GLY A 94 3.05 -16.29 11.71
CA GLY A 94 4.46 -15.92 11.63
C GLY A 94 5.05 -15.98 10.23
N GLY A 95 6.38 -16.07 10.18
CA GLY A 95 7.18 -16.10 8.96
C GLY A 95 7.36 -17.48 8.35
N SER A 96 8.51 -17.69 7.72
CA SER A 96 8.84 -18.95 7.00
C SER A 96 9.03 -20.14 7.93
N ILE A 97 9.58 -19.91 9.13
CA ILE A 97 9.75 -20.97 10.14
C ILE A 97 8.37 -21.48 10.55
N THR A 98 7.39 -20.59 10.78
CA THR A 98 5.98 -20.94 11.05
C THR A 98 5.29 -21.65 9.91
N GLN A 99 5.53 -21.19 8.69
CA GLN A 99 4.94 -21.80 7.50
C GLN A 99 5.39 -23.25 7.33
N GLY A 100 6.68 -23.51 7.56
CA GLY A 100 7.31 -24.79 7.33
C GLY A 100 6.79 -25.92 8.22
N ASP A 101 7.01 -27.15 7.75
CA ASP A 101 6.76 -28.39 8.50
C ASP A 101 7.99 -28.84 9.30
N TYR A 102 8.94 -27.93 9.57
CA TYR A 102 10.19 -28.15 10.33
C TYR A 102 9.95 -28.37 11.83
N CYS A 103 8.96 -29.19 12.14
CA CYS A 103 8.70 -29.78 13.44
C CYS A 103 8.08 -28.86 14.48
N TYR A 104 8.53 -27.61 14.73
CA TYR A 104 8.03 -26.89 15.93
C TYR A 104 6.49 -26.76 15.98
N ARG A 105 5.84 -26.32 14.89
CA ARG A 105 4.37 -26.17 14.84
C ARG A 105 3.67 -27.53 14.93
N LEU A 106 4.10 -28.49 14.11
CA LEU A 106 3.49 -29.82 14.03
C LEU A 106 3.71 -30.66 15.30
N GLN A 107 4.89 -30.56 15.93
CA GLN A 107 5.20 -31.26 17.17
C GLN A 107 4.59 -30.59 18.38
N THR A 108 4.50 -29.25 18.41
CA THR A 108 3.70 -28.56 19.43
C THR A 108 2.25 -29.01 19.34
N THR A 109 1.71 -29.09 18.12
CA THR A 109 0.37 -29.63 17.86
C THR A 109 0.24 -31.05 18.44
N ARG A 110 1.15 -31.97 18.06
CA ARG A 110 1.13 -33.36 18.51
C ARG A 110 1.28 -33.49 20.03
N TYR A 111 2.12 -32.66 20.63
CA TYR A 111 2.32 -32.57 22.07
C TYR A 111 1.03 -32.16 22.78
N MET A 112 0.32 -31.15 22.28
CA MET A 112 -0.94 -30.68 22.85
C MET A 112 -2.04 -31.72 22.71
N GLU A 113 -2.18 -32.36 21.55
CA GLU A 113 -3.13 -33.46 21.32
C GLU A 113 -2.88 -34.63 22.30
N ASN A 114 -1.61 -34.98 22.55
CA ASN A 114 -1.25 -36.04 23.48
C ASN A 114 -1.48 -35.63 24.95
N THR A 115 -1.15 -34.38 25.30
CA THR A 115 -1.26 -33.86 26.67
C THR A 115 -2.72 -33.64 27.09
N PHE A 116 -3.57 -33.25 26.15
CA PHE A 116 -4.99 -32.98 26.35
C PHE A 116 -5.84 -33.94 25.51
N SER A 117 -5.68 -35.24 25.75
CA SER A 117 -6.27 -36.32 24.92
C SER A 117 -7.81 -36.30 24.81
N ASN A 118 -8.50 -35.64 25.74
CA ASN A 118 -9.96 -35.49 25.73
C ASN A 118 -10.42 -34.22 25.00
N THR A 119 -9.51 -33.40 24.49
CA THR A 119 -9.82 -32.14 23.80
C THR A 119 -9.81 -32.32 22.29
N CYS A 120 -10.86 -31.84 21.62
CA CYS A 120 -10.85 -31.69 20.16
C CYS A 120 -10.15 -30.38 19.77
N PHE A 121 -9.14 -30.47 18.91
CA PHE A 121 -8.39 -29.31 18.42
C PHE A 121 -8.68 -29.00 16.95
N LYS A 122 -8.75 -27.70 16.65
CA LYS A 122 -8.69 -27.13 15.29
C LYS A 122 -7.40 -26.32 15.16
N TRP A 123 -6.66 -26.56 14.08
CA TRP A 123 -5.33 -25.98 13.91
C TRP A 123 -5.26 -25.04 12.71
N ILE A 124 -4.75 -23.83 12.94
CA ILE A 124 -4.56 -22.80 11.92
C ILE A 124 -3.07 -22.52 11.71
N ASN A 125 -2.58 -22.66 10.48
CA ASN A 125 -1.26 -22.26 10.01
C ASN A 125 -1.35 -20.99 9.17
N ALA A 126 -1.13 -19.85 9.81
CA ALA A 126 -1.01 -18.56 9.15
C ALA A 126 0.48 -18.16 9.03
N GLY A 127 1.36 -19.09 8.67
CA GLY A 127 2.75 -18.82 8.32
C GLY A 127 2.89 -18.33 6.88
N VAL A 128 3.58 -17.20 6.67
CA VAL A 128 3.83 -16.63 5.34
C VAL A 128 5.33 -16.28 5.22
N SER A 129 6.05 -17.04 4.40
CA SER A 129 7.50 -16.91 4.27
C SER A 129 7.96 -15.52 3.82
N GLY A 130 9.01 -15.01 4.47
CA GLY A 130 9.63 -13.72 4.12
C GLY A 130 8.80 -12.49 4.51
N THR A 131 7.87 -12.62 5.46
CA THR A 131 6.96 -11.53 5.84
C THR A 131 7.07 -11.19 7.32
N GLY A 132 6.94 -9.90 7.63
CA GLY A 132 7.04 -9.38 9.00
C GLY A 132 5.70 -9.08 9.63
N THR A 133 5.78 -8.45 10.80
CA THR A 133 4.61 -8.04 11.59
C THR A 133 3.71 -7.05 10.87
N ASP A 134 4.24 -6.33 9.89
CA ASP A 134 3.51 -5.37 9.05
C ASP A 134 2.49 -6.09 8.15
N LEU A 135 2.91 -7.04 7.29
CA LEU A 135 1.96 -7.89 6.57
C LEU A 135 1.12 -8.76 7.50
N GLY A 136 1.72 -9.23 8.62
CA GLY A 136 0.99 -9.89 9.70
C GLY A 136 -0.24 -9.09 10.15
N ALA A 137 -0.07 -7.79 10.39
CA ALA A 137 -1.16 -6.90 10.79
C ALA A 137 -2.25 -6.79 9.71
N PHE A 138 -1.89 -6.68 8.43
CA PHE A 138 -2.89 -6.65 7.34
C PHE A 138 -3.68 -7.95 7.21
N ARG A 139 -3.04 -9.10 7.43
CA ARG A 139 -3.63 -10.41 7.11
C ARG A 139 -4.30 -11.12 8.28
N ILE A 140 -4.07 -10.68 9.52
CA ILE A 140 -4.48 -11.44 10.71
C ILE A 140 -5.99 -11.68 10.76
N ARG A 141 -6.82 -10.73 10.34
CA ARG A 141 -8.28 -10.92 10.34
C ARG A 141 -8.69 -12.06 9.41
N GLU A 142 -8.26 -11.98 8.15
CA GLU A 142 -8.58 -12.99 7.13
C GLU A 142 -7.89 -14.33 7.43
N GLN A 143 -6.65 -14.38 7.91
CA GLN A 143 -5.95 -15.66 8.03
C GLN A 143 -6.06 -16.33 9.40
N VAL A 144 -6.49 -15.59 10.43
CA VAL A 144 -6.53 -16.07 11.82
C VAL A 144 -7.87 -15.76 12.49
N LEU A 145 -8.25 -14.49 12.59
CA LEU A 145 -9.38 -14.10 13.46
C LEU A 145 -10.73 -14.63 12.96
N GLN A 146 -10.92 -14.79 11.65
CA GLN A 146 -12.14 -15.38 11.11
C GLN A 146 -12.43 -16.80 11.64
N TYR A 147 -11.39 -17.52 12.09
CA TYR A 147 -11.50 -18.86 12.66
C TYR A 147 -11.77 -18.86 14.17
N LYS A 148 -11.90 -17.68 14.80
CA LYS A 148 -12.21 -17.51 16.23
C LYS A 148 -11.26 -18.31 17.14
N PRO A 149 -9.94 -18.08 17.08
CA PRO A 149 -8.96 -18.83 17.87
C PRO A 149 -9.14 -18.59 19.36
N ASP A 150 -8.87 -19.62 20.16
CA ASP A 150 -8.79 -19.56 21.62
C ASP A 150 -7.36 -19.27 22.10
N LEU A 151 -6.36 -19.68 21.29
CA LEU A 151 -4.96 -19.43 21.52
C LEU A 151 -4.27 -19.05 20.20
N ILE A 152 -3.47 -17.99 20.22
CA ILE A 152 -2.63 -17.57 19.10
C ILE A 152 -1.17 -17.54 19.53
N PHE A 153 -0.33 -18.32 18.85
CA PHE A 153 1.12 -18.18 18.88
C PHE A 153 1.58 -17.19 17.81
N ILE A 154 2.29 -16.14 18.21
CA ILE A 154 2.82 -15.11 17.30
C ILE A 154 4.34 -15.20 17.23
N GLU A 155 4.89 -15.40 16.03
CA GLU A 155 6.33 -15.57 15.78
C GLU A 155 6.81 -14.68 14.62
N PHE A 156 7.54 -13.61 14.93
CA PHE A 156 8.15 -12.75 13.89
C PHE A 156 9.56 -12.27 14.28
N ALA A 157 10.19 -12.89 15.28
CA ALA A 157 11.44 -12.39 15.87
C ALA A 157 12.57 -12.30 14.83
N VAL A 158 12.57 -13.19 13.85
CA VAL A 158 13.59 -13.26 12.79
C VAL A 158 13.11 -12.72 11.44
N ASN A 159 11.86 -12.27 11.33
CA ASN A 159 11.24 -11.84 10.08
C ASN A 159 10.79 -10.38 10.09
N GLY A 160 11.50 -9.48 10.76
CA GLY A 160 11.07 -8.07 10.83
C GLY A 160 9.95 -7.87 11.85
N GLY A 161 10.21 -8.30 13.09
CA GLY A 161 9.36 -8.06 14.27
C GLY A 161 9.34 -6.59 14.67
N TYR A 162 8.65 -5.76 13.91
CA TYR A 162 8.48 -4.34 14.23
C TYR A 162 7.43 -4.16 15.33
N PRO A 163 7.75 -3.38 16.38
CA PRO A 163 6.84 -3.20 17.51
C PRO A 163 5.45 -2.70 17.12
N ASP A 164 5.35 -1.75 16.21
CA ASP A 164 4.09 -1.14 15.77
C ASP A 164 3.14 -2.17 15.12
N GLY A 165 3.68 -3.04 14.25
CA GLY A 165 2.89 -4.11 13.62
C GLY A 165 2.50 -5.21 14.60
N MET A 166 3.41 -5.57 15.51
CA MET A 166 3.14 -6.54 16.58
C MET A 166 2.02 -6.05 17.49
N GLU A 167 2.11 -4.81 17.96
CA GLU A 167 1.09 -4.18 18.78
C GLU A 167 -0.24 -4.09 18.03
N GLY A 168 -0.24 -3.67 16.76
CA GLY A 168 -1.45 -3.64 15.93
C GLY A 168 -2.16 -5.00 15.85
N MET A 169 -1.42 -6.11 15.70
CA MET A 169 -1.98 -7.46 15.73
C MET A 169 -2.57 -7.82 17.10
N ILE A 170 -1.83 -7.61 18.19
CA ILE A 170 -2.28 -7.91 19.56
C ILE A 170 -3.57 -7.16 19.88
N ARG A 171 -3.61 -5.87 19.56
CA ARG A 171 -4.78 -5.03 19.82
C ARG A 171 -5.99 -5.47 19.01
N LYS A 172 -5.81 -5.88 17.74
CA LYS A 172 -6.90 -6.49 16.93
C LYS A 172 -7.43 -7.77 17.55
N ILE A 173 -6.54 -8.66 18.01
CA ILE A 173 -6.94 -9.91 18.66
C ILE A 173 -7.82 -9.59 19.87
N ILE A 174 -7.36 -8.71 20.76
CA ILE A 174 -8.08 -8.34 21.99
C ILE A 174 -9.40 -7.64 21.68
N LYS A 175 -9.43 -6.73 20.68
CA LYS A 175 -10.66 -6.03 20.25
C LYS A 175 -11.71 -6.98 19.68
N GLU A 176 -11.29 -7.95 18.86
CA GLU A 176 -12.18 -8.91 18.21
C GLU A 176 -12.73 -9.92 19.23
N ASN A 177 -11.87 -10.45 20.09
CA ASN A 177 -12.26 -11.35 21.17
C ASN A 177 -11.30 -11.23 22.36
N PRO A 178 -11.72 -10.58 23.46
CA PRO A 178 -10.86 -10.40 24.63
C PRO A 178 -10.64 -11.70 25.42
N HIS A 179 -11.25 -12.82 25.05
CA HIS A 179 -10.99 -14.15 25.64
C HIS A 179 -9.96 -14.98 24.84
N THR A 180 -9.49 -14.50 23.69
CA THR A 180 -8.43 -15.18 22.94
C THR A 180 -7.09 -14.96 23.63
N ASP A 181 -6.44 -16.04 24.06
CA ASP A 181 -5.12 -15.97 24.67
C ASP A 181 -4.02 -15.83 23.62
N ILE A 182 -2.95 -15.11 23.97
CA ILE A 182 -1.84 -14.82 23.08
C ILE A 182 -0.54 -15.27 23.76
N CYS A 183 0.29 -16.01 23.02
CA CYS A 183 1.64 -16.37 23.43
C CYS A 183 2.65 -15.89 22.37
N LEU A 184 3.59 -15.03 22.76
CA LEU A 184 4.67 -14.66 21.87
C LEU A 184 5.76 -15.74 21.90
N ILE A 185 6.25 -16.14 20.74
CA ILE A 185 7.35 -17.11 20.66
C ILE A 185 8.48 -16.53 19.82
N TYR A 186 9.72 -16.79 20.23
CA TYR A 186 10.89 -16.14 19.63
C TYR A 186 11.86 -17.16 19.08
N THR A 187 11.86 -17.29 17.76
CA THR A 187 12.93 -17.96 17.03
C THR A 187 14.17 -17.06 16.97
N ILE A 188 15.33 -17.64 16.64
CA ILE A 188 16.58 -16.92 16.37
C ILE A 188 17.28 -17.48 15.13
N TYR A 189 18.21 -16.70 14.57
CA TYR A 189 19.06 -17.12 13.46
C TYR A 189 20.56 -17.11 13.83
N THR A 190 21.42 -17.50 12.90
CA THR A 190 22.88 -17.55 13.05
C THR A 190 23.45 -16.25 13.64
N ASN A 191 24.39 -16.36 14.57
CA ASN A 191 24.98 -15.28 15.38
C ASN A 191 24.09 -14.73 16.51
N GLN A 192 22.75 -14.82 16.44
CA GLN A 192 21.91 -14.44 17.58
C GLN A 192 22.04 -15.44 18.74
N ALA A 193 22.37 -16.69 18.45
CA ALA A 193 22.72 -17.68 19.48
C ALA A 193 23.85 -17.18 20.41
N THR A 194 24.84 -16.48 19.87
CA THR A 194 25.95 -15.91 20.66
C THR A 194 25.51 -14.84 21.66
N VAL A 195 24.35 -14.21 21.44
CA VAL A 195 23.76 -13.25 22.37
C VAL A 195 23.22 -13.99 23.60
N TYR A 196 22.46 -15.08 23.40
CA TYR A 196 22.02 -15.96 24.49
C TYR A 196 23.21 -16.60 25.24
N GLN A 197 24.27 -16.99 24.52
CA GLN A 197 25.47 -17.56 25.14
C GLN A 197 26.19 -16.61 26.11
N LYS A 198 25.98 -15.31 25.95
CA LYS A 198 26.48 -14.25 26.83
C LYS A 198 25.48 -13.88 27.96
N GLY A 199 24.34 -14.56 28.04
CA GLY A 199 23.29 -14.31 29.02
C GLY A 199 22.37 -13.13 28.67
N ASP A 200 22.41 -12.65 27.42
CA ASP A 200 21.61 -11.53 26.92
C ASP A 200 20.59 -11.97 25.86
N VAL A 201 19.66 -11.10 25.49
CA VAL A 201 18.59 -11.35 24.52
C VAL A 201 18.77 -10.45 23.27
N PRO A 202 18.53 -10.96 22.04
CA PRO A 202 18.57 -10.14 20.83
C PRO A 202 17.71 -8.86 20.94
N GLN A 203 18.22 -7.73 20.45
CA GLN A 203 17.57 -6.42 20.62
C GLN A 203 16.14 -6.36 20.08
N VAL A 204 15.86 -7.05 18.96
CA VAL A 204 14.49 -7.14 18.41
C VAL A 204 13.56 -7.84 19.41
N ILE A 205 14.01 -8.94 20.03
CA ILE A 205 13.21 -9.69 21.01
C ILE A 205 13.00 -8.86 22.27
N LYS A 206 13.99 -8.08 22.75
CA LYS A 206 13.80 -7.15 23.87
C LYS A 206 12.62 -6.20 23.65
N ARG A 207 12.50 -5.61 22.45
CA ARG A 207 11.37 -4.73 22.12
C ARG A 207 10.03 -5.48 22.05
N LEU A 208 10.04 -6.75 21.65
CA LEU A 208 8.82 -7.58 21.68
C LEU A 208 8.45 -8.01 23.11
N GLU A 209 9.43 -8.19 23.99
CA GLU A 209 9.24 -8.44 25.43
C GLU A 209 8.67 -7.20 26.15
N ASP A 210 9.03 -5.99 25.72
CA ASP A 210 8.42 -4.75 26.22
C ASP A 210 6.90 -4.75 25.92
N ILE A 211 6.51 -5.15 24.71
CA ILE A 211 5.10 -5.32 24.33
C ILE A 211 4.45 -6.43 25.16
N ALA A 212 5.07 -7.60 25.25
CA ALA A 212 4.55 -8.72 26.04
C ALA A 212 4.29 -8.30 27.49
N THR A 213 5.20 -7.51 28.06
CA THR A 213 5.08 -6.98 29.42
C THR A 213 3.95 -5.97 29.53
N TYR A 214 3.85 -5.04 28.59
CA TYR A 214 2.79 -4.02 28.59
C TYR A 214 1.38 -4.65 28.50
N TYR A 215 1.21 -5.66 27.63
CA TYR A 215 -0.06 -6.39 27.46
C TYR A 215 -0.22 -7.61 28.37
N GLN A 216 0.75 -7.89 29.25
CA GLN A 216 0.76 -9.02 30.18
C GLN A 216 0.66 -10.41 29.53
N LEU A 217 1.25 -10.58 28.34
CA LEU A 217 1.18 -11.80 27.53
C LEU A 217 2.31 -12.80 27.86
N SER A 218 2.01 -14.09 27.85
CA SER A 218 3.07 -15.12 28.00
C SER A 218 4.06 -15.05 26.83
N SER A 219 5.33 -15.36 27.09
CA SER A 219 6.33 -15.49 26.02
C SER A 219 7.33 -16.63 26.24
N ILE A 220 7.86 -17.18 25.14
CA ILE A 220 8.79 -18.32 25.15
C ILE A 220 9.96 -18.08 24.17
N HIS A 221 11.18 -18.18 24.67
CA HIS A 221 12.42 -18.08 23.91
C HIS A 221 12.84 -19.45 23.39
N LEU A 222 12.74 -19.67 22.08
CA LEU A 222 12.92 -21.02 21.50
C LEU A 222 14.39 -21.42 21.35
N GLY A 223 15.30 -20.45 21.27
CA GLY A 223 16.71 -20.68 20.94
C GLY A 223 17.68 -20.87 22.10
N MET A 224 17.24 -20.78 23.35
CA MET A 224 18.15 -20.79 24.50
C MET A 224 18.85 -22.15 24.67
N GLU A 225 18.11 -23.26 24.59
CA GLU A 225 18.68 -24.61 24.65
C GLU A 225 19.67 -24.84 23.48
N ALA A 226 19.28 -24.50 22.26
CA ALA A 226 20.13 -24.66 21.08
C ALA A 226 21.43 -23.84 21.20
N ALA A 227 21.34 -22.61 21.72
CA ALA A 227 22.51 -21.75 21.97
C ALA A 227 23.44 -22.33 23.05
N ALA A 228 22.87 -22.92 24.12
CA ALA A 228 23.64 -23.58 25.17
C ALA A 228 24.36 -24.85 24.65
N LEU A 229 23.68 -25.66 23.82
CA LEU A 229 24.25 -26.83 23.18
C LEU A 229 25.37 -26.47 22.21
N GLU A 230 25.23 -25.37 21.45
CA GLU A 230 26.28 -24.86 20.57
C GLU A 230 27.52 -24.44 21.37
N LYS A 231 27.32 -23.69 22.47
CA LYS A 231 28.42 -23.27 23.37
C LYS A 231 29.15 -24.45 24.00
N ALA A 232 28.42 -25.54 24.29
CA ALA A 232 28.98 -26.78 24.81
C ALA A 232 29.64 -27.67 23.73
N GLY A 233 29.64 -27.24 22.46
CA GLY A 233 30.20 -28.00 21.34
C GLY A 233 29.37 -29.21 20.91
N LYS A 234 28.13 -29.35 21.42
CA LYS A 234 27.20 -30.47 21.15
C LYS A 234 26.27 -30.23 19.97
N LEU A 235 26.20 -29.00 19.47
CA LEU A 235 25.37 -28.60 18.35
C LEU A 235 26.19 -27.80 17.34
N LEU A 236 25.93 -28.02 16.06
CA LEU A 236 26.37 -27.19 14.95
C LEU A 236 25.17 -26.38 14.45
N TRP A 237 25.23 -25.05 14.60
CA TRP A 237 24.09 -24.20 14.24
C TRP A 237 23.81 -24.18 12.74
N LYS A 238 24.87 -23.99 11.96
CA LYS A 238 24.82 -23.92 10.50
C LYS A 238 25.87 -24.84 9.90
N GLY A 239 25.47 -25.72 9.00
CA GLY A 239 26.40 -26.58 8.29
C GLY A 239 25.69 -27.65 7.47
N THR A 240 26.35 -28.77 7.27
CA THR A 240 25.80 -29.96 6.63
C THR A 240 25.90 -31.16 7.57
N LYS A 241 25.18 -32.25 7.26
CA LYS A 241 25.21 -33.46 8.10
C LYS A 241 26.61 -34.05 8.20
N GLU A 242 27.41 -33.93 7.16
CA GLU A 242 28.79 -34.43 7.08
C GLU A 242 29.72 -33.65 8.02
N VAL A 243 29.43 -32.38 8.30
CA VAL A 243 30.21 -31.54 9.23
C VAL A 243 29.72 -31.70 10.67
N ALA A 244 28.44 -32.03 10.87
CA ALA A 244 27.80 -32.17 12.18
C ALA A 244 28.02 -33.54 12.86
N VAL A 245 29.04 -34.32 12.48
CA VAL A 245 29.26 -35.67 13.03
C VAL A 245 29.34 -35.64 14.56
N GLY A 246 28.48 -36.43 15.21
CA GLY A 246 28.38 -36.49 16.68
C GLY A 246 27.73 -35.28 17.35
N LYS A 247 27.13 -34.37 16.58
CA LYS A 247 26.46 -33.15 17.05
C LYS A 247 25.05 -33.05 16.48
N ILE A 248 24.19 -32.30 17.15
CA ILE A 248 22.91 -31.88 16.58
C ILE A 248 23.19 -30.87 15.46
N LEU A 249 22.59 -31.06 14.28
CA LEU A 249 22.61 -30.05 13.22
C LEU A 249 21.33 -29.23 13.29
N PHE A 250 21.46 -27.92 13.53
CA PHE A 250 20.30 -27.06 13.68
C PHE A 250 19.72 -26.61 12.33
N SER A 251 20.54 -26.11 11.41
CA SER A 251 20.11 -25.54 10.13
C SER A 251 21.13 -25.72 9.00
N ASN A 252 20.65 -25.77 7.76
CA ASN A 252 21.48 -25.81 6.54
C ASN A 252 21.81 -24.42 5.98
N ASP A 253 21.03 -23.40 6.30
CA ASP A 253 21.19 -22.02 5.80
C ASP A 253 21.45 -21.01 6.92
N GLY A 254 21.30 -21.46 8.17
CA GLY A 254 21.51 -20.67 9.38
C GLY A 254 20.27 -19.93 9.89
N VAL A 255 19.10 -20.12 9.25
CA VAL A 255 17.83 -19.50 9.61
C VAL A 255 16.77 -20.56 9.82
N HIS A 256 16.53 -21.40 8.81
CA HIS A 256 15.45 -22.39 8.85
C HIS A 256 15.94 -23.65 9.56
N PRO A 257 15.31 -24.06 10.67
CA PRO A 257 15.71 -25.29 11.34
C PRO A 257 15.43 -26.48 10.42
N ILE A 258 16.29 -27.50 10.49
CA ILE A 258 15.93 -28.85 10.05
C ILE A 258 15.25 -29.58 11.21
N THR A 259 14.85 -30.85 11.01
CA THR A 259 14.14 -31.67 12.01
C THR A 259 14.73 -31.54 13.41
N ASP A 260 16.03 -31.77 13.60
CA ASP A 260 16.64 -31.76 14.93
C ASP A 260 16.63 -30.38 15.59
N GLY A 261 16.87 -29.31 14.83
CA GLY A 261 16.74 -27.93 15.33
C GLY A 261 15.30 -27.56 15.65
N GLY A 262 14.35 -28.02 14.83
CA GLY A 262 12.92 -27.84 15.01
C GLY A 262 12.38 -28.53 16.26
N ASN A 263 12.94 -29.71 16.59
CA ASN A 263 12.65 -30.43 17.84
C ASN A 263 13.03 -29.59 19.05
N LEU A 264 14.19 -28.94 19.05
CA LEU A 264 14.60 -28.07 20.17
C LEU A 264 13.62 -26.90 20.36
N TYR A 265 13.14 -26.30 19.27
CA TYR A 265 12.10 -25.28 19.33
C TYR A 265 10.78 -25.83 19.87
N ALA A 266 10.35 -27.03 19.45
CA ALA A 266 9.15 -27.69 19.99
C ALA A 266 9.29 -28.00 21.49
N SER A 267 10.45 -28.48 21.93
CA SER A 267 10.72 -28.80 23.34
C SER A 267 10.65 -27.54 24.21
N ALA A 268 11.18 -26.41 23.75
CA ALA A 268 11.05 -25.13 24.45
C ALA A 268 9.58 -24.71 24.61
N ILE A 269 8.74 -24.89 23.57
CA ILE A 269 7.31 -24.60 23.67
C ILE A 269 6.62 -25.56 24.65
N ALA A 270 6.93 -26.86 24.60
CA ALA A 270 6.37 -27.84 25.52
C ALA A 270 6.69 -27.52 26.98
N ARG A 271 7.95 -27.18 27.28
CA ARG A 271 8.39 -26.74 28.62
C ARG A 271 7.69 -25.45 29.05
N GLY A 272 7.62 -24.47 28.14
CA GLY A 272 6.94 -23.21 28.39
C GLY A 272 5.45 -23.40 28.70
N LEU A 273 4.73 -24.21 27.91
CA LEU A 273 3.33 -24.56 28.19
C LEU A 273 3.15 -25.24 29.55
N GLU A 274 4.06 -26.14 29.94
CA GLU A 274 3.98 -26.77 31.25
C GLU A 274 4.25 -25.79 32.39
N LYS A 275 5.19 -24.85 32.23
CA LYS A 275 5.43 -23.76 33.20
C LYS A 275 4.20 -22.84 33.31
N ILE A 276 3.70 -22.36 32.17
CA ILE A 276 2.50 -21.51 32.09
C ILE A 276 1.31 -22.21 32.75
N ARG A 277 1.09 -23.50 32.50
CA ARG A 277 -0.02 -24.26 33.10
C ARG A 277 0.03 -24.28 34.64
N LYS A 278 1.23 -24.39 35.21
CA LYS A 278 1.45 -24.43 36.67
C LYS A 278 1.25 -23.06 37.32
N GLU A 279 1.67 -22.01 36.63
CA GLU A 279 1.65 -20.62 37.11
C GLU A 279 0.44 -19.82 36.57
N ASN A 280 -0.53 -20.51 35.97
CA ASN A 280 -1.63 -19.87 35.24
C ASN A 280 -2.57 -19.09 36.16
N SER A 281 -3.06 -17.94 35.68
CA SER A 281 -4.09 -17.18 36.39
C SER A 281 -5.50 -17.74 36.15
N ALA A 282 -6.49 -17.22 36.90
CA ALA A 282 -7.90 -17.51 36.64
C ALA A 282 -8.36 -16.89 35.31
N SER A 283 -9.35 -17.52 34.65
CA SER A 283 -9.98 -17.01 33.42
C SER A 283 -10.40 -15.56 33.59
N GLN A 284 -9.97 -14.73 32.65
CA GLN A 284 -10.19 -13.28 32.65
C GLN A 284 -10.12 -12.75 31.22
N VAL A 285 -10.77 -11.62 30.98
CA VAL A 285 -10.62 -10.90 29.72
C VAL A 285 -9.25 -10.22 29.65
N HIS A 286 -8.66 -10.21 28.45
CA HIS A 286 -7.49 -9.38 28.15
C HIS A 286 -7.91 -7.91 28.13
N MET A 287 -7.19 -7.10 28.90
CA MET A 287 -7.39 -5.66 28.92
C MET A 287 -6.78 -5.04 27.67
N LEU A 288 -7.46 -4.03 27.12
CA LEU A 288 -6.95 -3.23 26.01
C LEU A 288 -6.53 -1.85 26.53
N PRO A 289 -5.27 -1.66 26.97
CA PRO A 289 -4.77 -0.35 27.40
C PRO A 289 -4.68 0.64 26.22
N GLU A 290 -4.23 1.87 26.47
CA GLU A 290 -3.80 2.76 25.37
C GLU A 290 -2.61 2.15 24.60
N PRO A 291 -2.44 2.42 23.30
CA PRO A 291 -1.31 1.87 22.53
C PRO A 291 0.04 2.42 23.05
N LEU A 292 1.05 1.56 23.08
CA LEU A 292 2.42 1.85 23.51
C LEU A 292 3.23 2.61 22.43
N PHE A 293 3.03 2.27 21.15
CA PHE A 293 3.73 2.88 20.01
C PHE A 293 2.78 3.67 19.10
N GLY A 294 1.55 3.20 18.90
CA GLY A 294 0.52 3.85 18.09
C GLY A 294 -0.62 2.91 17.70
N SER A 295 -1.77 3.46 17.33
CA SER A 295 -2.97 2.67 16.98
C SER A 295 -3.16 2.47 15.48
N GLU A 296 -2.31 3.03 14.63
CA GLU A 296 -2.53 3.07 13.18
C GLU A 296 -2.57 1.68 12.57
N TRP A 297 -1.73 0.76 13.04
CA TRP A 297 -1.66 -0.62 12.56
C TRP A 297 -2.86 -1.48 12.98
N GLU A 298 -3.69 -1.00 13.90
CA GLU A 298 -4.96 -1.63 14.26
C GLU A 298 -6.02 -1.50 13.16
N GLU A 299 -5.85 -0.57 12.23
CA GLU A 299 -6.75 -0.37 11.08
C GLU A 299 -6.22 -1.03 9.80
N ALA A 300 -5.11 -1.78 9.89
CA ALA A 300 -4.50 -2.45 8.73
C ALA A 300 -5.29 -3.71 8.33
N GLU A 301 -5.88 -3.76 7.14
CA GLU A 301 -6.65 -4.91 6.66
C GLU A 301 -6.30 -5.24 5.21
N MET A 302 -6.53 -6.49 4.81
CA MET A 302 -6.44 -6.91 3.42
C MET A 302 -7.82 -7.28 2.88
N TYR A 303 -8.06 -6.92 1.62
CA TYR A 303 -9.36 -7.04 0.98
C TYR A 303 -9.24 -7.80 -0.34
N ILE A 304 -10.26 -8.61 -0.62
CA ILE A 304 -10.43 -9.24 -1.92
C ILE A 304 -10.67 -8.11 -2.95
N PRO A 305 -9.86 -7.98 -4.01
CA PRO A 305 -9.91 -6.83 -4.89
C PRO A 305 -11.30 -6.61 -5.53
N SER A 306 -11.98 -7.68 -5.95
CA SER A 306 -13.31 -7.62 -6.57
C SER A 306 -14.42 -7.11 -5.63
N GLN A 307 -14.18 -7.07 -4.31
CA GLN A 307 -15.15 -6.57 -3.33
C GLN A 307 -15.08 -5.07 -3.11
N ILE A 308 -13.91 -4.45 -3.34
CA ILE A 308 -13.69 -3.03 -3.00
C ILE A 308 -13.22 -2.17 -4.17
N ALA A 309 -12.86 -2.78 -5.30
CA ALA A 309 -12.35 -2.07 -6.47
C ALA A 309 -13.25 -2.26 -7.70
N SER A 310 -13.35 -1.19 -8.49
CA SER A 310 -13.96 -1.20 -9.82
C SER A 310 -12.86 -1.43 -10.87
N PHE A 311 -13.01 -2.49 -11.66
CA PHE A 311 -12.08 -2.86 -12.73
C PHE A 311 -12.64 -2.48 -14.10
N ASP A 312 -11.78 -2.12 -15.04
CA ASP A 312 -12.19 -2.08 -16.45
C ASP A 312 -12.26 -3.49 -17.07
N ASN A 313 -12.92 -3.59 -18.22
CA ASN A 313 -13.20 -4.85 -18.92
C ASN A 313 -11.96 -5.63 -19.38
N SER A 314 -10.75 -5.10 -19.18
CA SER A 314 -9.50 -5.77 -19.53
C SER A 314 -8.93 -6.62 -18.40
N TRP A 315 -9.53 -6.55 -17.21
CA TRP A 315 -9.17 -7.38 -16.06
C TRP A 315 -10.09 -8.57 -15.94
N LYS A 316 -9.54 -9.70 -15.51
CA LYS A 316 -10.29 -10.93 -15.24
C LYS A 316 -9.93 -11.50 -13.89
N GLU A 317 -10.90 -12.11 -13.24
CA GLU A 317 -10.67 -12.92 -12.05
C GLU A 317 -10.34 -14.36 -12.50
N ILE A 318 -9.30 -14.94 -11.91
CA ILE A 318 -8.91 -16.34 -12.19
C ILE A 318 -8.77 -17.11 -10.88
N ASN A 319 -9.21 -18.38 -10.90
CA ASN A 319 -9.07 -19.28 -9.77
C ASN A 319 -7.65 -19.86 -9.74
N THR A 320 -6.96 -19.72 -8.62
CA THR A 320 -5.56 -20.15 -8.47
C THR A 320 -5.43 -21.66 -8.45
N SER A 321 -6.39 -22.39 -7.84
CA SER A 321 -6.33 -23.85 -7.64
C SER A 321 -6.30 -24.66 -8.94
N VAL A 322 -6.84 -24.10 -10.02
CA VAL A 322 -6.89 -24.71 -11.37
C VAL A 322 -5.89 -24.08 -12.34
N THR A 323 -5.18 -23.02 -11.96
CA THR A 323 -4.17 -22.36 -12.79
C THR A 323 -2.79 -22.94 -12.48
N PRO A 324 -2.14 -23.69 -13.39
CA PRO A 324 -0.93 -24.47 -13.06
C PRO A 324 0.22 -23.67 -12.41
N SER A 325 0.50 -22.47 -12.91
CA SER A 325 1.55 -21.59 -12.36
C SER A 325 1.20 -20.99 -11.00
N LEU A 326 -0.09 -20.88 -10.68
CA LEU A 326 -0.61 -20.21 -9.48
C LEU A 326 -1.16 -21.18 -8.42
N LYS A 327 -1.34 -22.47 -8.75
CA LYS A 327 -1.92 -23.49 -7.87
C LYS A 327 -1.31 -23.52 -6.48
N LYS A 328 0.01 -23.33 -6.39
CA LYS A 328 0.73 -23.28 -5.12
C LYS A 328 0.35 -22.10 -4.22
N PHE A 329 -0.39 -21.10 -4.68
CA PHE A 329 -0.85 -19.96 -3.89
C PHE A 329 -2.32 -20.06 -3.46
N SER A 330 -3.01 -21.15 -3.78
CA SER A 330 -4.44 -21.30 -3.45
C SER A 330 -4.72 -21.31 -1.94
N GLY A 331 -3.73 -21.66 -1.11
CA GLY A 331 -3.84 -21.53 0.34
C GLY A 331 -3.85 -20.08 0.86
N TRP A 332 -3.40 -19.11 0.05
CA TRP A 332 -3.44 -17.68 0.40
C TRP A 332 -4.53 -16.93 -0.38
N PHE A 333 -4.71 -17.26 -1.67
CA PHE A 333 -5.67 -16.58 -2.53
C PHE A 333 -6.45 -17.61 -3.33
N ASP A 334 -7.76 -17.74 -3.09
CA ASP A 334 -8.63 -18.58 -3.93
C ASP A 334 -8.69 -18.05 -5.37
N THR A 335 -8.75 -16.72 -5.50
CA THR A 335 -8.74 -16.01 -6.78
C THR A 335 -7.70 -14.89 -6.80
N VAL A 336 -7.25 -14.53 -8.00
CA VAL A 336 -6.48 -13.31 -8.25
C VAL A 336 -7.09 -12.53 -9.41
N MET A 337 -7.01 -11.20 -9.34
CA MET A 337 -7.32 -10.32 -10.47
C MET A 337 -6.10 -10.18 -11.37
N THR A 338 -6.29 -10.31 -12.68
CA THR A 338 -5.19 -10.23 -13.64
C THR A 338 -5.51 -9.47 -14.91
N SER A 339 -4.52 -8.72 -15.39
CA SER A 339 -4.47 -8.16 -16.73
C SER A 339 -3.02 -8.03 -17.17
N SER A 340 -2.80 -8.09 -18.48
CA SER A 340 -1.51 -7.80 -19.14
C SER A 340 -1.62 -6.66 -20.14
N LYS A 341 -2.81 -6.06 -20.29
CA LYS A 341 -3.08 -5.01 -21.27
C LYS A 341 -2.58 -3.67 -20.75
N GLU A 342 -1.68 -3.05 -21.50
CA GLU A 342 -1.24 -1.67 -21.25
C GLU A 342 -2.43 -0.73 -21.02
N GLY A 343 -2.31 0.11 -19.99
CA GLY A 343 -3.31 1.12 -19.69
C GLY A 343 -4.60 0.60 -19.05
N SER A 344 -4.76 -0.73 -18.94
CA SER A 344 -5.83 -1.31 -18.13
C SER A 344 -5.67 -0.92 -16.67
N SER A 345 -6.79 -0.73 -15.99
CA SER A 345 -6.84 -0.06 -14.71
C SER A 345 -7.94 -0.59 -13.81
N PHE A 346 -7.74 -0.40 -12.52
CA PHE A 346 -8.78 -0.54 -11.51
C PHE A 346 -8.72 0.63 -10.53
N SER A 347 -9.80 0.89 -9.81
CA SER A 347 -9.88 1.98 -8.84
C SER A 347 -10.65 1.58 -7.60
N PHE A 348 -10.23 2.09 -6.46
CA PHE A 348 -10.88 1.89 -5.16
C PHE A 348 -10.75 3.16 -4.32
N GLY A 349 -11.69 3.35 -3.40
CA GLY A 349 -11.74 4.48 -2.49
C GLY A 349 -11.47 3.99 -1.09
N PHE A 350 -10.76 4.78 -0.28
CA PHE A 350 -10.61 4.47 1.13
C PHE A 350 -10.40 5.73 1.98
N GLU A 351 -10.79 5.65 3.24
CA GLU A 351 -10.38 6.61 4.27
C GLU A 351 -9.24 6.00 5.08
N GLY A 352 -8.06 6.61 5.03
CA GLY A 352 -6.87 6.10 5.68
C GLY A 352 -5.60 6.81 5.24
N ASP A 353 -4.46 6.15 5.42
CA ASP A 353 -3.15 6.74 5.12
C ASP A 353 -2.13 5.77 4.50
N MET A 354 -2.54 4.54 4.17
CA MET A 354 -1.66 3.58 3.52
C MET A 354 -2.46 2.64 2.61
N ILE A 355 -1.91 2.38 1.43
CA ILE A 355 -2.36 1.34 0.52
C ILE A 355 -1.24 0.34 0.26
N GLY A 356 -1.56 -0.84 -0.23
CA GLY A 356 -0.57 -1.80 -0.70
C GLY A 356 -1.15 -2.82 -1.66
N LEU A 357 -0.27 -3.46 -2.41
CA LEU A 357 -0.62 -4.53 -3.34
C LEU A 357 0.08 -5.80 -2.87
N PHE A 358 -0.70 -6.81 -2.45
CA PHE A 358 -0.19 -8.16 -2.22
C PHE A 358 -0.51 -9.00 -3.45
N ASP A 359 0.52 -9.29 -4.23
CA ASP A 359 0.41 -9.96 -5.52
C ASP A 359 1.40 -11.12 -5.65
N ILE A 360 1.28 -11.84 -6.78
CA ILE A 360 2.17 -12.93 -7.13
C ILE A 360 3.15 -12.43 -8.19
N GLY A 361 4.44 -12.41 -7.82
CA GLY A 361 5.55 -12.17 -8.75
C GLY A 361 5.81 -13.40 -9.62
N GLY A 362 6.28 -13.16 -10.84
CA GLY A 362 6.57 -14.18 -11.85
C GLY A 362 7.30 -13.57 -13.04
N PRO A 363 7.83 -14.38 -13.96
CA PRO A 363 8.65 -13.89 -15.07
C PRO A 363 7.91 -12.93 -16.03
N GLU A 364 6.59 -13.06 -16.14
CA GLU A 364 5.69 -12.26 -16.96
C GLU A 364 5.30 -10.92 -16.31
N VAL A 365 5.59 -10.73 -15.01
CA VAL A 365 5.00 -9.59 -14.30
C VAL A 365 5.58 -8.25 -14.72
N GLY A 366 4.73 -7.22 -14.70
CA GLY A 366 5.08 -5.87 -15.15
C GLY A 366 5.29 -4.89 -14.00
N GLN A 367 4.97 -3.63 -14.29
CA GLN A 367 4.94 -2.56 -13.32
C GLN A 367 3.66 -1.75 -13.47
N VAL A 368 3.25 -1.08 -12.40
CA VAL A 368 2.01 -0.31 -12.35
C VAL A 368 2.29 1.16 -12.09
N GLU A 369 1.42 2.02 -12.58
CA GLU A 369 1.37 3.44 -12.25
C GLU A 369 0.35 3.68 -11.14
N VAL A 370 0.66 4.63 -10.25
CA VAL A 370 -0.19 4.96 -9.11
C VAL A 370 -0.82 6.35 -9.26
N LEU A 371 -2.13 6.28 -9.42
CA LEU A 371 -3.20 7.27 -9.37
C LEU A 371 -3.63 7.69 -7.96
N ILE A 372 -3.36 8.88 -7.42
CA ILE A 372 -4.04 9.36 -6.19
C ILE A 372 -4.91 10.57 -6.54
N ASP A 373 -6.21 10.49 -6.27
CA ASP A 373 -7.22 11.48 -6.60
C ASP A 373 -7.18 11.93 -8.07
N GLY A 374 -6.86 11.00 -8.97
CA GLY A 374 -6.73 11.25 -10.42
C GLY A 374 -5.41 11.87 -10.85
N LYS A 375 -4.46 12.10 -9.94
CA LYS A 375 -3.12 12.63 -10.22
C LYS A 375 -2.06 11.56 -10.02
N PHE A 376 -1.17 11.38 -11.00
CA PHE A 376 0.01 10.53 -10.81
C PHE A 376 0.86 11.04 -9.67
N VAL A 377 1.25 10.12 -8.78
CA VAL A 377 2.20 10.39 -7.72
C VAL A 377 3.56 9.80 -8.04
N ARG A 378 4.61 10.42 -7.50
CA ARG A 378 5.94 9.82 -7.43
C ARG A 378 6.06 9.01 -6.15
N LEU A 379 6.65 7.83 -6.28
CA LEU A 379 6.89 6.88 -5.22
C LEU A 379 8.35 6.96 -4.83
N LYS A 380 8.61 7.53 -3.65
CA LYS A 380 9.93 7.53 -3.03
C LYS A 380 10.04 6.32 -2.12
N GLU A 381 10.94 5.41 -2.41
CA GLU A 381 11.26 4.33 -1.46
C GLU A 381 11.93 4.94 -0.21
N ILE A 382 11.32 4.72 0.95
CA ILE A 382 11.81 5.25 2.24
C ILE A 382 12.33 4.17 3.18
N SER A 383 11.94 2.91 2.96
CA SER A 383 12.52 1.76 3.66
C SER A 383 12.41 0.51 2.81
N THR A 384 13.48 -0.30 2.84
CA THR A 384 13.49 -1.70 2.38
C THR A 384 13.76 -2.66 3.55
N LYS A 385 13.88 -2.12 4.77
CA LYS A 385 14.08 -2.95 5.95
C LYS A 385 12.75 -3.63 6.27
N GLY A 386 12.69 -4.95 6.12
CA GLY A 386 11.51 -5.79 6.37
C GLY A 386 10.54 -5.86 5.18
N PHE A 387 10.11 -4.72 4.66
CA PHE A 387 9.24 -4.61 3.49
C PHE A 387 9.55 -3.35 2.69
N HIS A 388 9.07 -3.28 1.45
CA HIS A 388 9.18 -2.07 0.63
C HIS A 388 8.09 -1.06 1.03
N LEU A 389 8.53 0.01 1.67
CA LEU A 389 7.69 1.15 2.03
C LEU A 389 8.01 2.32 1.12
N TYR A 390 7.00 2.76 0.38
CA TYR A 390 7.06 3.95 -0.45
C TYR A 390 6.29 5.10 0.20
N GLU A 391 6.70 6.33 -0.09
CA GLU A 391 5.95 7.55 0.21
C GLU A 391 5.49 8.21 -1.09
N ALA A 392 4.18 8.35 -1.25
CA ALA A 392 3.59 9.07 -2.38
C ALA A 392 3.80 10.59 -2.21
N ASN A 393 4.35 11.22 -3.25
CA ASN A 393 4.63 12.66 -3.25
C ASN A 393 4.69 13.22 -4.68
N ASP A 394 4.82 14.54 -4.81
CA ASP A 394 4.85 15.22 -6.11
C ASP A 394 6.27 15.53 -6.64
N ARG A 395 7.32 15.21 -5.89
CA ARG A 395 8.67 15.77 -6.11
C ARG A 395 9.72 14.75 -6.53
N ILE A 396 9.85 13.66 -5.78
CA ILE A 396 10.95 12.71 -5.87
C ILE A 396 10.46 11.27 -5.94
N GLY A 397 11.22 10.42 -6.62
CA GLY A 397 10.87 9.02 -6.87
C GLY A 397 10.30 8.77 -8.27
N ASN A 398 9.88 7.52 -8.48
CA ASN A 398 9.41 7.01 -9.78
C ASN A 398 7.88 7.08 -9.87
N TYR A 399 7.33 7.21 -11.09
CA TYR A 399 5.88 7.15 -11.30
C TYR A 399 5.34 5.71 -11.34
N THR A 400 6.24 4.74 -11.41
CA THR A 400 5.93 3.32 -11.50
C THR A 400 6.34 2.59 -10.22
N LEU A 401 5.50 1.64 -9.82
CA LEU A 401 5.78 0.63 -8.82
C LEU A 401 6.12 -0.67 -9.56
N ASN A 402 7.39 -1.07 -9.51
CA ASN A 402 7.86 -2.25 -10.22
C ASN A 402 7.48 -3.53 -9.46
N ARG A 403 6.73 -4.43 -10.12
CA ARG A 403 6.32 -5.72 -9.53
C ARG A 403 7.26 -6.86 -9.93
N PHE A 404 8.24 -6.59 -10.78
CA PHE A 404 9.28 -7.53 -11.17
C PHE A 404 10.55 -7.29 -10.34
N ASN A 405 11.05 -8.33 -9.69
CA ASN A 405 12.27 -8.29 -8.87
C ASN A 405 13.24 -9.43 -9.23
N SER A 406 14.39 -9.48 -8.54
CA SER A 406 15.47 -10.45 -8.81
C SER A 406 15.07 -11.93 -8.64
N TRP A 407 13.88 -12.19 -8.11
CA TRP A 407 13.33 -13.52 -7.86
C TRP A 407 12.17 -13.87 -8.79
N CYS A 408 11.73 -12.93 -9.61
CA CYS A 408 10.77 -13.15 -10.70
C CYS A 408 11.47 -13.77 -11.92
N ASN A 409 12.43 -14.67 -11.70
CA ASN A 409 12.98 -15.50 -12.76
C ASN A 409 11.98 -16.62 -13.07
N ASN A 410 12.43 -17.81 -13.45
CA ASN A 410 11.59 -19.00 -13.65
C ASN A 410 10.82 -19.47 -12.37
N ARG A 411 10.60 -18.61 -11.37
CA ARG A 411 9.93 -18.85 -10.10
C ARG A 411 8.81 -17.84 -9.86
N TYR A 412 7.69 -18.35 -9.35
CA TYR A 412 6.60 -17.53 -8.81
C TYR A 412 6.70 -17.41 -7.29
N ARG A 413 6.36 -16.24 -6.74
CA ARG A 413 6.42 -15.92 -5.29
C ARG A 413 5.33 -14.93 -4.89
N GLY A 414 4.87 -15.00 -3.64
CA GLY A 414 4.11 -13.89 -3.07
C GLY A 414 5.03 -12.71 -2.82
N GLN A 415 4.52 -11.49 -3.00
CA GLN A 415 5.24 -10.26 -2.72
C GLN A 415 4.25 -9.13 -2.43
N TYR A 416 4.67 -8.15 -1.65
CA TYR A 416 3.85 -6.98 -1.36
C TYR A 416 4.73 -5.76 -1.20
N ASP A 417 4.17 -4.62 -1.59
CA ASP A 417 4.70 -3.31 -1.28
C ASP A 417 3.56 -2.46 -0.75
N VAL A 418 3.90 -1.48 0.10
CA VAL A 418 2.92 -0.51 0.62
C VAL A 418 3.38 0.91 0.35
N ILE A 419 2.40 1.81 0.20
CA ILE A 419 2.56 3.21 -0.14
C ILE A 419 1.87 4.03 0.94
N LYS A 420 2.64 4.83 1.67
CA LYS A 420 2.16 5.81 2.63
C LYS A 420 1.62 7.04 1.88
N LEU A 421 0.43 7.45 2.28
CA LEU A 421 -0.27 8.66 1.85
C LEU A 421 -0.42 9.62 3.04
N LYS A 422 -0.94 10.82 2.78
CA LYS A 422 -1.46 11.67 3.86
C LYS A 422 -2.74 11.03 4.41
N LYS A 423 -3.03 11.18 5.70
CA LYS A 423 -4.30 10.71 6.27
C LYS A 423 -5.48 11.48 5.65
N GLY A 424 -6.49 10.76 5.17
CA GLY A 424 -7.71 11.34 4.61
C GLY A 424 -8.49 10.36 3.73
N ILE A 425 -9.47 10.90 3.01
CA ILE A 425 -10.20 10.18 1.97
C ILE A 425 -9.42 10.28 0.66
N HIS A 426 -9.18 9.14 0.03
CA HIS A 426 -8.47 9.05 -1.25
C HIS A 426 -9.24 8.19 -2.23
N GLN A 427 -9.25 8.59 -3.50
CA GLN A 427 -9.54 7.72 -4.62
C GLN A 427 -8.24 7.25 -5.26
N VAL A 428 -8.02 5.94 -5.31
CA VAL A 428 -6.81 5.34 -5.85
C VAL A 428 -7.11 4.68 -7.17
N THR A 429 -6.29 4.95 -8.18
CA THR A 429 -6.30 4.24 -9.46
C THR A 429 -4.96 3.55 -9.66
N ILE A 430 -4.98 2.24 -9.92
CA ILE A 430 -3.78 1.50 -10.32
C ILE A 430 -3.91 1.16 -11.79
N ARG A 431 -2.86 1.41 -12.57
CA ARG A 431 -2.86 1.17 -14.02
C ARG A 431 -1.65 0.37 -14.44
N VAL A 432 -1.84 -0.64 -15.29
CA VAL A 432 -0.72 -1.37 -15.91
C VAL A 432 0.06 -0.39 -16.78
N SER A 433 1.34 -0.20 -16.47
CA SER A 433 2.15 0.82 -17.12
C SER A 433 2.47 0.45 -18.57
N SER A 434 2.61 1.46 -19.41
CA SER A 434 3.19 1.32 -20.76
C SER A 434 4.71 1.16 -20.72
N GLU A 435 5.35 1.59 -19.64
CA GLU A 435 6.77 1.41 -19.42
C GLU A 435 7.01 -0.03 -18.93
N LYS A 436 7.78 -0.82 -19.69
CA LYS A 436 8.15 -2.18 -19.28
C LYS A 436 9.28 -2.14 -18.25
N ALA A 437 9.25 -3.07 -17.30
CA ALA A 437 10.37 -3.27 -16.38
C ALA A 437 11.63 -3.70 -17.14
N ASP A 438 12.80 -3.16 -16.76
CA ASP A 438 14.09 -3.59 -17.31
C ASP A 438 14.53 -4.93 -16.66
N LYS A 439 13.90 -6.02 -17.12
CA LYS A 439 14.09 -7.36 -16.56
C LYS A 439 15.53 -7.87 -16.72
N LYS A 440 16.22 -7.49 -17.81
CA LYS A 440 17.64 -7.82 -18.05
C LYS A 440 18.55 -7.18 -17.02
N LYS A 441 18.30 -5.91 -16.67
CA LYS A 441 19.04 -5.22 -15.61
C LYS A 441 18.75 -5.80 -14.24
N ILE A 442 17.50 -6.19 -13.96
CA ILE A 442 17.09 -6.71 -12.65
C ILE A 442 17.62 -8.12 -12.39
N LEU A 443 17.54 -9.03 -13.36
CA LEU A 443 18.03 -10.40 -13.22
C LEU A 443 19.55 -10.53 -13.45
N GLY A 444 20.16 -9.58 -14.15
CA GLY A 444 21.59 -9.55 -14.44
C GLY A 444 22.04 -10.59 -15.48
N ASN A 445 23.33 -10.54 -15.83
CA ASN A 445 23.90 -11.20 -17.01
C ASN A 445 23.67 -12.73 -17.07
N LYS A 446 23.58 -13.40 -15.90
CA LYS A 446 23.39 -14.86 -15.84
C LYS A 446 22.04 -15.34 -16.38
N GLN A 447 21.06 -14.45 -16.51
CA GLN A 447 19.72 -14.77 -17.00
C GLN A 447 19.48 -14.23 -18.42
N TRP A 448 20.49 -13.60 -19.04
CA TRP A 448 20.31 -12.96 -20.34
C TRP A 448 19.99 -13.95 -21.46
N GLU A 449 20.61 -15.13 -21.45
CA GLU A 449 20.31 -16.19 -22.42
C GLU A 449 18.86 -16.64 -22.30
N ASP A 450 18.39 -16.97 -21.09
CA ASP A 450 16.99 -17.37 -20.83
C ASP A 450 15.99 -16.27 -21.22
N ILE A 451 16.25 -15.02 -20.85
CA ILE A 451 15.39 -13.87 -21.22
C ILE A 451 15.33 -13.68 -22.73
N THR A 452 16.46 -13.87 -23.41
CA THR A 452 16.57 -13.63 -24.86
C THR A 452 15.97 -14.79 -25.66
N ALA A 453 16.10 -16.02 -25.15
CA ALA A 453 15.51 -17.22 -25.76
C ALA A 453 13.99 -17.31 -25.53
N HIS A 454 13.48 -16.69 -24.46
CA HIS A 454 12.06 -16.77 -24.06
C HIS A 454 11.36 -15.41 -23.94
N PRO A 455 11.30 -14.59 -25.02
CA PRO A 455 10.61 -13.30 -24.98
C PRO A 455 9.11 -13.44 -24.67
N GLU A 456 8.46 -14.53 -25.07
CA GLU A 456 7.06 -14.84 -24.72
C GLU A 456 6.82 -14.89 -23.22
N LYS A 457 7.87 -15.19 -22.45
CA LYS A 457 7.82 -15.33 -21.01
C LYS A 457 8.06 -13.99 -20.30
N TYR A 458 9.03 -13.21 -20.78
CA TYR A 458 9.50 -12.01 -20.10
C TYR A 458 8.96 -10.70 -20.70
N ASP A 459 8.59 -10.65 -21.97
CA ASP A 459 8.16 -9.41 -22.64
C ASP A 459 6.67 -9.06 -22.39
N GLN A 460 6.18 -9.43 -21.21
CA GLN A 460 4.82 -9.16 -20.73
C GLN A 460 4.81 -8.15 -19.58
N SER A 461 3.63 -7.61 -19.29
CA SER A 461 3.37 -6.72 -18.15
C SER A 461 2.18 -7.19 -17.33
N THR A 462 2.12 -8.50 -17.07
CA THR A 462 1.01 -9.13 -16.35
C THR A 462 1.01 -8.73 -14.89
N ILE A 463 -0.16 -8.54 -14.29
CA ILE A 463 -0.31 -8.38 -12.83
C ILE A 463 -1.17 -9.53 -12.30
N TYR A 464 -0.83 -10.08 -11.12
CA TYR A 464 -1.61 -11.11 -10.43
C TYR A 464 -1.97 -10.64 -9.02
N LEU A 465 -2.94 -9.73 -8.92
CA LEU A 465 -3.33 -9.09 -7.67
C LEU A 465 -4.15 -10.04 -6.81
N GLY A 466 -3.60 -10.45 -5.66
CA GLY A 466 -4.28 -11.30 -4.68
C GLY A 466 -5.11 -10.49 -3.69
N ARG A 467 -4.53 -9.46 -3.08
CA ARG A 467 -5.22 -8.57 -2.12
C ARG A 467 -4.81 -7.11 -2.28
N ILE A 468 -5.75 -6.23 -1.97
CA ILE A 468 -5.49 -4.81 -1.71
C ILE A 468 -5.31 -4.64 -0.21
N LEU A 469 -4.19 -4.06 0.20
CA LEU A 469 -3.87 -3.78 1.61
C LEU A 469 -4.28 -2.33 1.92
N LEU A 470 -5.02 -2.08 2.99
CA LEU A 470 -5.40 -0.73 3.42
C LEU A 470 -5.11 -0.54 4.90
N ARG A 471 -4.47 0.57 5.28
CA ARG A 471 -4.48 1.05 6.67
C ARG A 471 -5.52 2.13 6.78
N GLY A 472 -6.74 1.71 7.09
CA GLY A 472 -7.96 2.48 6.90
C GLY A 472 -9.10 1.61 6.38
N LYS A 473 -10.22 2.24 6.03
CA LYS A 473 -11.45 1.55 5.63
C LYS A 473 -11.81 1.84 4.19
N PRO A 474 -12.21 0.83 3.40
CA PRO A 474 -12.72 1.06 2.06
C PRO A 474 -14.00 1.91 2.12
N ILE A 475 -14.16 2.77 1.13
CA ILE A 475 -15.39 3.54 0.92
C ILE A 475 -15.88 3.29 -0.52
N PRO A 476 -17.15 3.55 -0.84
CA PRO A 476 -17.65 3.49 -2.20
C PRO A 476 -16.75 4.32 -3.14
N CYS A 477 -16.38 3.73 -4.27
CA CYS A 477 -15.52 4.36 -5.26
C CYS A 477 -16.24 4.46 -6.58
N GLU A 478 -16.38 5.69 -7.08
CA GLU A 478 -16.65 5.91 -8.49
C GLU A 478 -15.32 6.03 -9.23
N ARG A 479 -15.21 5.36 -10.37
CA ARG A 479 -13.98 5.43 -11.18
C ARG A 479 -13.85 6.82 -11.76
N ILE A 480 -12.73 7.50 -11.51
CA ILE A 480 -12.43 8.79 -12.13
C ILE A 480 -12.33 8.61 -13.65
N LYS A 481 -13.30 9.16 -14.38
CA LYS A 481 -13.33 9.12 -15.83
C LYS A 481 -12.26 10.06 -16.40
N GLY A 482 -11.49 9.56 -17.36
CA GLY A 482 -10.49 10.39 -18.05
C GLY A 482 -9.27 10.76 -17.21
N VAL A 483 -8.80 9.84 -16.35
CA VAL A 483 -7.49 9.98 -15.71
C VAL A 483 -6.40 10.30 -16.74
N PRO A 484 -5.48 11.24 -16.46
CA PRO A 484 -4.50 11.67 -17.44
C PRO A 484 -3.53 10.54 -17.80
N LYS A 485 -2.91 10.67 -18.97
CA LYS A 485 -1.65 9.98 -19.30
C LYS A 485 -0.48 10.77 -18.72
N LEU A 486 0.63 10.10 -18.39
CA LEU A 486 1.78 10.74 -17.74
C LEU A 486 2.31 11.95 -18.52
N PRO A 487 2.49 11.89 -19.87
CA PRO A 487 2.95 13.05 -20.63
C PRO A 487 2.05 14.28 -20.51
N GLN A 488 0.73 14.08 -20.34
CA GLN A 488 -0.20 15.19 -20.15
C GLN A 488 0.01 15.85 -18.78
N GLN A 489 0.14 15.05 -17.71
CA GLN A 489 0.44 15.59 -16.39
C GLN A 489 1.80 16.31 -16.35
N LEU A 490 2.82 15.77 -17.03
CA LEU A 490 4.13 16.43 -17.10
C LEU A 490 4.07 17.77 -17.84
N LYS A 491 3.18 17.94 -18.83
CA LYS A 491 2.93 19.25 -19.45
C LYS A 491 2.30 20.24 -18.46
N TRP A 492 1.36 19.79 -17.63
CA TRP A 492 0.79 20.62 -16.55
C TRP A 492 1.86 21.01 -15.53
N GLU A 493 2.71 20.07 -15.11
CA GLU A 493 3.84 20.34 -14.21
C GLU A 493 4.80 21.41 -14.78
N GLN A 494 5.12 21.33 -16.07
CA GLN A 494 5.92 22.36 -16.74
C GLN A 494 5.20 23.71 -16.79
N LYS A 495 3.88 23.71 -17.00
CA LYS A 495 3.05 24.92 -17.00
C LYS A 495 3.05 25.59 -15.62
N MET A 496 2.88 24.84 -14.54
CA MET A 496 2.94 25.37 -13.17
C MET A 496 4.31 26.02 -12.89
N LYS A 497 5.40 25.36 -13.28
CA LYS A 497 6.77 25.91 -13.13
C LYS A 497 6.95 27.23 -13.89
N ARG A 498 6.28 27.41 -15.02
CA ARG A 498 6.32 28.69 -15.76
C ARG A 498 5.57 29.79 -15.01
N TYR A 499 4.42 29.49 -14.41
CA TYR A 499 3.72 30.45 -13.56
C TYR A 499 4.56 30.83 -12.33
N GLU A 500 5.08 29.84 -11.60
CA GLU A 500 5.94 30.07 -10.43
C GLU A 500 7.18 30.92 -10.77
N LYS A 501 7.81 30.66 -11.93
CA LYS A 501 8.93 31.47 -12.40
C LYS A 501 8.49 32.89 -12.74
N ALA A 502 7.38 33.07 -13.45
CA ALA A 502 6.86 34.39 -13.78
C ALA A 502 6.57 35.20 -12.51
N ASP A 503 5.99 34.57 -11.49
CA ASP A 503 5.66 35.22 -10.22
C ASP A 503 6.89 35.56 -9.38
N SER A 504 7.96 34.76 -9.48
CA SER A 504 9.24 35.12 -8.85
C SER A 504 9.88 36.38 -9.45
N ILE A 505 9.57 36.69 -10.71
CA ILE A 505 10.10 37.85 -11.43
C ILE A 505 9.17 39.06 -11.26
N ASN A 506 7.87 38.84 -11.37
CA ASN A 506 6.84 39.86 -11.21
C ASN A 506 5.81 39.38 -10.18
N PRO A 507 6.03 39.64 -8.88
CA PRO A 507 5.13 39.20 -7.83
C PRO A 507 3.69 39.66 -8.07
N PRO A 508 2.71 38.75 -7.97
CA PRO A 508 1.30 39.10 -8.12
C PRO A 508 0.87 40.20 -7.13
N ALA A 509 0.04 41.13 -7.60
CA ALA A 509 -0.53 42.17 -6.76
C ALA A 509 -1.40 41.57 -5.63
N LYS A 510 -1.51 42.28 -4.51
CA LYS A 510 -2.57 42.01 -3.53
C LYS A 510 -3.92 42.44 -4.12
N ASP A 511 -5.00 41.82 -3.64
CA ASP A 511 -6.38 42.09 -4.06
C ASP A 511 -6.61 41.96 -5.57
N LEU A 512 -5.95 40.96 -6.15
CA LEU A 512 -6.02 40.67 -7.59
C LEU A 512 -7.34 40.02 -7.99
N ILE A 513 -7.61 39.97 -9.29
CA ILE A 513 -8.74 39.22 -9.87
C ILE A 513 -8.15 37.97 -10.54
N LEU A 514 -8.35 36.82 -9.90
CA LEU A 514 -7.77 35.55 -10.32
C LEU A 514 -8.70 34.86 -11.31
N PHE A 515 -8.17 34.42 -12.45
CA PHE A 515 -8.89 33.61 -13.42
C PHE A 515 -8.27 32.21 -13.49
N VAL A 516 -9.07 31.19 -13.16
CA VAL A 516 -8.67 29.77 -13.22
C VAL A 516 -9.60 28.98 -14.13
N GLY A 517 -9.06 27.92 -14.73
CA GLY A 517 -9.81 27.06 -15.62
C GLY A 517 -8.92 26.29 -16.58
N SER A 518 -9.52 25.76 -17.63
CA SER A 518 -8.80 24.92 -18.60
C SER A 518 -8.24 25.70 -19.81
N SER A 519 -8.36 25.17 -21.01
CA SER A 519 -7.75 25.72 -22.23
C SER A 519 -8.40 27.02 -22.70
N THR A 520 -9.71 27.20 -22.53
CA THR A 520 -10.36 28.48 -22.83
C THR A 520 -9.82 29.60 -21.93
N MET A 521 -9.58 29.31 -20.65
CA MET A 521 -8.94 30.30 -19.81
C MET A 521 -7.48 30.53 -20.21
N GLU A 522 -6.71 29.46 -20.43
CA GLU A 522 -5.31 29.59 -20.84
C GLU A 522 -5.14 30.40 -22.14
N ASN A 523 -6.08 30.26 -23.09
CA ASN A 523 -6.01 30.87 -24.40
C ASN A 523 -6.51 32.32 -24.44
N TRP A 524 -7.04 32.88 -23.35
CA TRP A 524 -7.40 34.30 -23.27
C TRP A 524 -6.14 35.16 -23.07
N LYS A 525 -5.33 35.28 -24.14
CA LYS A 525 -4.03 35.95 -24.10
C LYS A 525 -4.13 37.47 -23.89
N THR A 526 -5.26 38.05 -24.26
CA THR A 526 -5.56 39.49 -24.17
C THR A 526 -6.23 39.89 -22.86
N LEU A 527 -6.35 38.99 -21.86
CA LEU A 527 -7.13 39.26 -20.64
C LEU A 527 -6.76 40.59 -19.95
N ALA A 528 -5.47 40.93 -19.88
CA ALA A 528 -5.01 42.18 -19.28
C ALA A 528 -5.35 43.42 -20.14
N ASP A 529 -5.27 43.28 -21.47
CA ASP A 529 -5.66 44.34 -22.42
C ASP A 529 -7.18 44.52 -22.45
N ASP A 530 -7.93 43.46 -22.20
CA ASP A 530 -9.39 43.47 -22.16
C ASP A 530 -9.93 44.16 -20.91
N PHE A 531 -9.17 44.16 -19.82
CA PHE A 531 -9.54 44.81 -18.56
C PHE A 531 -8.44 45.79 -18.10
N PRO A 532 -8.21 46.88 -18.85
CA PRO A 532 -7.14 47.82 -18.56
C PRO A 532 -7.32 48.46 -17.18
N GLY A 533 -6.22 48.56 -16.43
CA GLY A 533 -6.22 49.12 -15.07
C GLY A 533 -6.75 48.19 -13.97
N LYS A 534 -7.17 46.96 -14.30
CA LYS A 534 -7.57 45.95 -13.32
C LYS A 534 -6.41 44.96 -13.07
N PRO A 535 -6.15 44.54 -11.81
CA PRO A 535 -5.08 43.60 -11.48
C PRO A 535 -5.51 42.16 -11.80
N VAL A 536 -5.76 41.84 -13.07
CA VAL A 536 -6.19 40.50 -13.50
C VAL A 536 -5.00 39.55 -13.61
N LEU A 537 -5.21 38.29 -13.22
CA LEU A 537 -4.19 37.24 -13.29
C LEU A 537 -4.76 35.96 -13.89
N ASN A 538 -4.24 35.55 -15.05
CA ASN A 538 -4.64 34.32 -15.71
C ASN A 538 -3.81 33.12 -15.23
N ARG A 539 -4.50 32.08 -14.76
CA ARG A 539 -3.97 30.80 -14.30
C ARG A 539 -4.65 29.60 -14.96
N GLY A 540 -5.15 29.78 -16.17
CA GLY A 540 -5.69 28.70 -16.98
C GLY A 540 -4.66 27.65 -17.39
N VAL A 541 -5.05 26.37 -17.44
CA VAL A 541 -4.17 25.24 -17.79
C VAL A 541 -4.88 24.29 -18.74
N SER A 542 -4.38 24.17 -19.97
CA SER A 542 -5.05 23.43 -21.03
C SER A 542 -5.20 21.94 -20.73
N GLY A 543 -6.41 21.43 -20.96
CA GLY A 543 -6.74 20.02 -20.81
C GLY A 543 -7.09 19.57 -19.40
N THR A 544 -7.09 20.47 -18.40
CA THR A 544 -7.57 20.14 -17.05
C THR A 544 -9.08 19.96 -17.02
N LYS A 545 -9.52 19.08 -16.13
CA LYS A 545 -10.89 19.00 -15.61
C LYS A 545 -10.96 19.67 -14.24
N THR A 546 -12.16 19.73 -13.67
CA THR A 546 -12.38 20.23 -12.30
C THR A 546 -11.49 19.54 -11.25
N ILE A 547 -11.40 18.20 -11.29
CA ILE A 547 -10.55 17.43 -10.37
C ILE A 547 -9.06 17.75 -10.51
N ASP A 548 -8.61 18.05 -11.74
CA ASP A 548 -7.21 18.41 -11.99
C ASP A 548 -6.92 19.80 -11.39
N LEU A 549 -7.83 20.78 -11.50
CA LEU A 549 -7.69 22.08 -10.85
C LEU A 549 -7.60 21.94 -9.32
N ILE A 550 -8.44 21.08 -8.71
CA ILE A 550 -8.38 20.77 -7.27
C ILE A 550 -6.99 20.22 -6.89
N ASN A 551 -6.45 19.31 -7.70
CA ASN A 551 -5.14 18.70 -7.48
C ASN A 551 -3.95 19.67 -7.61
N TYR A 552 -4.14 20.79 -8.32
CA TYR A 552 -3.12 21.83 -8.52
C TYR A 552 -3.41 23.13 -7.76
N LYS A 553 -4.45 23.19 -6.94
CA LYS A 553 -4.86 24.42 -6.21
C LYS A 553 -3.74 25.04 -5.38
N ASP A 554 -2.89 24.21 -4.76
CA ASP A 554 -1.78 24.65 -3.89
C ASP A 554 -0.74 25.48 -4.67
N ARG A 555 -0.80 25.45 -6.00
CA ARG A 555 0.09 26.14 -6.94
C ARG A 555 -0.64 27.17 -7.80
N LEU A 556 -1.91 26.94 -8.10
CA LEU A 556 -2.74 27.80 -8.96
C LEU A 556 -3.60 28.82 -8.22
N ILE A 557 -3.84 28.62 -6.91
CA ILE A 557 -4.83 29.38 -6.15
C ILE A 557 -4.28 29.79 -4.79
N SER A 558 -3.81 28.82 -4.00
CA SER A 558 -3.38 29.07 -2.62
C SER A 558 -2.29 30.13 -2.49
N PRO A 559 -1.30 30.25 -3.41
CA PRO A 559 -0.25 31.28 -3.32
C PRO A 559 -0.72 32.73 -3.50
N TYR A 560 -1.94 32.96 -3.99
CA TYR A 560 -2.43 34.30 -4.35
C TYR A 560 -3.39 34.87 -3.31
N HIS A 561 -3.56 36.19 -3.29
CA HIS A 561 -4.53 36.90 -2.43
C HIS A 561 -5.58 37.62 -3.28
N PRO A 562 -6.51 36.88 -3.92
CA PRO A 562 -7.52 37.47 -4.77
C PRO A 562 -8.66 38.13 -3.99
N LYS A 563 -9.17 39.25 -4.51
CA LYS A 563 -10.49 39.80 -4.14
C LYS A 563 -11.64 39.12 -4.89
N GLN A 564 -11.34 38.59 -6.08
CA GLN A 564 -12.28 37.89 -6.95
C GLN A 564 -11.60 36.67 -7.58
N ILE A 565 -12.33 35.56 -7.69
CA ILE A 565 -11.88 34.34 -8.37
C ILE A 565 -12.92 33.95 -9.41
N PHE A 566 -12.56 34.05 -10.69
CA PHE A 566 -13.34 33.55 -11.81
C PHE A 566 -12.93 32.11 -12.12
N VAL A 567 -13.89 31.20 -12.07
CA VAL A 567 -13.69 29.76 -12.28
C VAL A 567 -14.39 29.32 -13.56
N TYR A 568 -13.64 28.77 -14.51
CA TYR A 568 -14.16 28.14 -15.73
C TYR A 568 -13.70 26.68 -15.82
N GLU A 569 -14.50 25.77 -15.29
CA GLU A 569 -14.31 24.32 -15.35
C GLU A 569 -15.64 23.61 -15.69
N GLY A 570 -15.58 22.34 -16.10
CA GLY A 570 -16.75 21.56 -16.51
C GLY A 570 -16.79 21.23 -18.02
N ASP A 571 -16.24 22.09 -18.89
CA ASP A 571 -16.24 21.88 -20.35
C ASP A 571 -15.47 20.60 -20.74
N ASN A 572 -14.32 20.33 -20.10
CA ASN A 572 -13.56 19.10 -20.32
C ASN A 572 -14.20 17.89 -19.66
N ASP A 573 -14.81 18.06 -18.49
CA ASP A 573 -15.54 17.03 -17.76
C ASP A 573 -16.69 16.47 -18.63
N ILE A 574 -17.46 17.34 -19.31
CA ILE A 574 -18.41 16.97 -20.37
C ILE A 574 -17.73 16.16 -21.48
N GLY A 575 -16.56 16.64 -21.94
CA GLY A 575 -15.76 15.95 -22.96
C GLY A 575 -15.34 14.52 -22.56
N TYR A 576 -15.15 14.28 -21.27
CA TYR A 576 -14.85 12.95 -20.71
C TYR A 576 -16.10 12.16 -20.29
N GLN A 577 -17.29 12.62 -20.70
CA GLN A 577 -18.58 11.94 -20.48
C GLN A 577 -18.93 11.78 -18.99
N TRP A 578 -18.57 12.79 -18.20
CA TRP A 578 -19.09 12.92 -16.84
C TRP A 578 -20.57 13.31 -16.89
N THR A 579 -21.37 12.83 -15.94
CA THR A 579 -22.78 13.23 -15.80
C THR A 579 -22.88 14.63 -15.17
N PRO A 580 -24.00 15.35 -15.34
CA PRO A 580 -24.20 16.63 -14.68
C PRO A 580 -23.98 16.58 -13.16
N ASP A 581 -24.43 15.52 -12.49
CA ASP A 581 -24.24 15.32 -11.05
C ASP A 581 -22.77 15.08 -10.66
N GLU A 582 -22.05 14.24 -11.41
CA GLU A 582 -20.60 14.01 -11.19
C GLU A 582 -19.81 15.33 -11.30
N ILE A 583 -20.16 16.17 -12.29
CA ILE A 583 -19.53 17.48 -12.48
C ILE A 583 -19.89 18.42 -11.33
N LEU A 584 -21.17 18.49 -10.94
CA LEU A 584 -21.64 19.30 -9.83
C LEU A 584 -20.93 18.93 -8.53
N GLU A 585 -20.71 17.64 -8.26
CA GLU A 585 -20.00 17.19 -7.06
C GLU A 585 -18.56 17.72 -7.02
N GLN A 586 -17.83 17.66 -8.13
CA GLN A 586 -16.47 18.23 -8.18
C GLN A 586 -16.47 19.75 -8.06
N ILE A 587 -17.46 20.42 -8.64
CA ILE A 587 -17.62 21.87 -8.51
C ILE A 587 -17.92 22.25 -7.06
N LYS A 588 -18.78 21.51 -6.36
CA LYS A 588 -19.03 21.67 -4.91
C LYS A 588 -17.74 21.48 -4.12
N ARG A 589 -16.98 20.41 -4.40
CA ARG A 589 -15.68 20.15 -3.76
C ARG A 589 -14.72 21.31 -3.97
N LEU A 590 -14.56 21.79 -5.21
CA LEU A 590 -13.73 22.95 -5.52
C LEU A 590 -14.21 24.20 -4.76
N PHE A 591 -15.51 24.50 -4.81
CA PHE A 591 -16.09 25.66 -4.12
C PHE A 591 -15.78 25.66 -2.62
N PHE A 592 -16.03 24.56 -1.91
CA PHE A 592 -15.78 24.51 -0.47
C PHE A 592 -14.30 24.64 -0.13
N ILE A 593 -13.42 24.14 -0.98
CA ILE A 593 -11.97 24.35 -0.85
C ILE A 593 -11.63 25.83 -1.03
N LEU A 594 -12.13 26.48 -2.09
CA LEU A 594 -11.91 27.90 -2.36
C LEU A 594 -12.44 28.78 -1.23
N ARG A 595 -13.67 28.54 -0.77
CA ARG A 595 -14.30 29.31 0.31
C ARG A 595 -13.53 29.15 1.63
N LYS A 596 -12.98 27.96 1.90
CA LYS A 596 -12.12 27.73 3.07
C LYS A 596 -10.78 28.45 2.97
N GLU A 597 -10.11 28.39 1.82
CA GLU A 597 -8.77 28.98 1.65
C GLU A 597 -8.81 30.51 1.44
N LYS A 598 -9.90 31.01 0.85
CA LYS A 598 -10.09 32.41 0.43
C LYS A 598 -11.47 32.91 0.89
N PRO A 599 -11.71 33.02 2.21
CA PRO A 599 -13.05 33.30 2.76
C PRO A 599 -13.65 34.63 2.30
N GLU A 600 -12.81 35.65 2.09
CA GLU A 600 -13.23 37.00 1.70
C GLU A 600 -13.37 37.19 0.17
N ALA A 601 -12.78 36.30 -0.63
CA ALA A 601 -12.83 36.41 -2.08
C ALA A 601 -14.25 36.16 -2.57
N GLU A 602 -14.72 36.99 -3.50
CA GLU A 602 -15.92 36.68 -4.27
C GLU A 602 -15.58 35.58 -5.29
N ILE A 603 -16.40 34.54 -5.36
CA ILE A 603 -16.17 33.42 -6.29
C ILE A 603 -17.23 33.47 -7.39
N ILE A 604 -16.78 33.67 -8.62
CA ILE A 604 -17.63 33.78 -9.80
C ILE A 604 -17.44 32.54 -10.66
N PHE A 605 -18.50 31.75 -10.83
CA PHE A 605 -18.49 30.63 -11.76
C PHE A 605 -18.92 31.09 -13.14
N ILE A 606 -18.09 30.81 -14.15
CA ILE A 606 -18.40 31.05 -15.55
C ILE A 606 -19.08 29.81 -16.10
N SER A 607 -20.28 29.97 -16.68
CA SER A 607 -21.02 28.86 -17.29
C SER A 607 -20.17 28.12 -18.33
N ILE A 608 -20.34 26.81 -18.46
CA ILE A 608 -19.77 26.05 -19.58
C ILE A 608 -20.33 26.65 -20.87
N LYS A 609 -19.47 27.11 -21.79
CA LYS A 609 -19.91 27.67 -23.09
C LYS A 609 -20.45 26.58 -24.01
N PRO A 610 -21.31 26.91 -24.97
CA PRO A 610 -21.52 26.03 -26.11
C PRO A 610 -20.29 26.01 -27.01
N SER A 611 -20.16 24.98 -27.84
CA SER A 611 -19.16 24.94 -28.91
C SER A 611 -19.60 24.00 -30.02
N VAL A 612 -19.17 24.28 -31.25
CA VAL A 612 -19.47 23.44 -32.42
C VAL A 612 -19.10 21.99 -32.15
N ARG A 613 -17.93 21.76 -31.55
CA ARG A 613 -17.42 20.42 -31.21
C ARG A 613 -18.25 19.67 -30.17
N ARG A 614 -18.97 20.38 -29.30
CA ARG A 614 -19.78 19.81 -28.21
C ARG A 614 -21.29 20.03 -28.38
N LEU A 615 -21.76 20.41 -29.57
CA LEU A 615 -23.19 20.55 -29.86
C LEU A 615 -23.99 19.27 -29.57
N LYS A 616 -23.38 18.09 -29.78
CA LYS A 616 -23.98 16.80 -29.44
C LYS A 616 -24.22 16.58 -27.94
N ASP A 617 -23.51 17.32 -27.09
CA ASP A 617 -23.61 17.26 -25.63
C ASP A 617 -24.43 18.45 -25.08
N LYS A 618 -25.18 19.17 -25.94
CA LYS A 618 -25.91 20.41 -25.59
C LYS A 618 -26.78 20.25 -24.35
N GLU A 619 -27.65 19.24 -24.33
CA GLU A 619 -28.56 19.00 -23.20
C GLU A 619 -27.79 18.77 -21.89
N ARG A 620 -26.68 18.02 -21.94
CA ARG A 620 -25.83 17.79 -20.78
C ARG A 620 -25.17 19.07 -20.29
N ILE A 621 -24.71 19.92 -21.20
CA ILE A 621 -24.16 21.24 -20.86
C ILE A 621 -25.22 22.12 -20.20
N GLU A 622 -26.43 22.18 -20.76
CA GLU A 622 -27.55 22.96 -20.22
C GLU A 622 -27.94 22.50 -18.81
N GLN A 623 -28.09 21.19 -18.60
CA GLN A 623 -28.36 20.60 -17.28
C GLN A 623 -27.24 20.90 -16.28
N THR A 624 -25.98 20.73 -16.68
CA THR A 624 -24.83 21.01 -15.82
C THR A 624 -24.75 22.49 -15.43
N ASN A 625 -24.96 23.39 -16.39
CA ASN A 625 -25.00 24.83 -16.15
C ASN A 625 -26.13 25.22 -15.20
N ALA A 626 -27.33 24.64 -15.36
CA ALA A 626 -28.46 24.89 -14.47
C ALA A 626 -28.14 24.45 -13.03
N LEU A 627 -27.60 23.25 -12.85
CA LEU A 627 -27.21 22.74 -11.53
C LEU A 627 -26.11 23.57 -10.86
N ILE A 628 -25.08 23.97 -11.61
CA ILE A 628 -24.01 24.83 -11.09
C ILE A 628 -24.59 26.19 -10.68
N LYS A 629 -25.43 26.79 -11.54
CA LYS A 629 -26.08 28.07 -11.24
C LYS A 629 -26.90 28.00 -9.94
N GLU A 630 -27.79 27.02 -9.85
CA GLU A 630 -28.64 26.81 -8.66
C GLU A 630 -27.79 26.67 -7.39
N PHE A 631 -26.72 25.85 -7.46
CA PHE A 631 -25.82 25.68 -6.32
C PHE A 631 -25.13 26.98 -5.92
N VAL A 632 -24.57 27.71 -6.90
CA VAL A 632 -23.77 28.92 -6.67
C VAL A 632 -24.61 30.08 -6.14
N GLU A 633 -25.85 30.24 -6.61
CA GLU A 633 -26.79 31.27 -6.15
C GLU A 633 -27.22 31.09 -4.67
N GLN A 634 -27.09 29.88 -4.14
CA GLN A 634 -27.37 29.58 -2.72
C GLN A 634 -26.18 29.87 -1.79
N GLN A 635 -25.01 30.24 -2.34
CA GLN A 635 -23.81 30.47 -1.55
C GLN A 635 -23.59 31.95 -1.25
N MET A 636 -22.84 32.24 -0.18
CA MET A 636 -22.46 33.61 0.15
C MET A 636 -21.32 34.10 -0.73
N ASN A 637 -21.37 35.39 -1.10
CA ASN A 637 -20.32 36.11 -1.82
C ASN A 637 -19.88 35.38 -3.11
N THR A 638 -20.87 35.03 -3.93
CA THR A 638 -20.73 34.34 -5.20
C THR A 638 -21.52 35.01 -6.30
N ALA A 639 -21.15 34.73 -7.54
CA ALA A 639 -21.94 35.09 -8.72
C ALA A 639 -21.84 33.99 -9.79
N TYR A 640 -22.81 33.97 -10.70
CA TYR A 640 -22.81 33.09 -11.86
C TYR A 640 -22.80 33.91 -13.16
N ALA A 641 -21.70 33.83 -13.90
CA ALA A 641 -21.51 34.54 -15.17
C ALA A 641 -21.94 33.65 -16.34
N ASP A 642 -23.14 33.92 -16.87
CA ASP A 642 -23.70 33.21 -18.03
C ASP A 642 -23.09 33.70 -19.34
N VAL A 643 -22.09 32.97 -19.82
CA VAL A 643 -21.50 33.12 -21.16
C VAL A 643 -22.15 32.16 -22.16
N TYR A 644 -23.05 31.28 -21.74
CA TYR A 644 -23.66 30.28 -22.61
C TYR A 644 -24.69 30.91 -23.55
N ASN A 645 -25.66 31.63 -23.00
CA ASN A 645 -26.77 32.19 -23.77
C ASN A 645 -26.34 33.25 -24.80
N PRO A 646 -25.42 34.19 -24.50
CA PRO A 646 -24.97 35.21 -25.46
C PRO A 646 -24.21 34.66 -26.68
N MET A 647 -23.82 33.38 -26.67
CA MET A 647 -23.10 32.76 -27.77
C MET A 647 -24.01 32.19 -28.86
N PHE A 648 -25.33 32.26 -28.69
CA PHE A 648 -26.31 31.88 -29.69
C PHE A 648 -26.89 33.08 -30.43
N THR A 649 -27.20 32.89 -31.71
CA THR A 649 -28.04 33.80 -32.48
C THR A 649 -29.47 33.79 -31.93
N PRO A 650 -30.32 34.79 -32.26
CA PRO A 650 -31.74 34.75 -31.93
C PRO A 650 -32.50 33.52 -32.46
N LYS A 651 -31.93 32.81 -33.45
CA LYS A 651 -32.48 31.55 -33.99
C LYS A 651 -31.99 30.29 -33.25
N GLY A 652 -31.12 30.45 -32.24
CA GLY A 652 -30.56 29.34 -31.47
C GLY A 652 -29.36 28.65 -32.13
N GLU A 653 -28.73 29.28 -33.11
CA GLU A 653 -27.53 28.77 -33.81
C GLU A 653 -26.25 29.36 -33.20
N LEU A 654 -25.11 28.67 -33.31
CA LEU A 654 -23.82 29.24 -32.92
C LEU A 654 -23.27 30.15 -34.01
N PHE A 655 -22.63 31.25 -33.63
CA PHE A 655 -21.80 32.06 -34.53
C PHE A 655 -20.50 31.34 -34.86
N PRO A 656 -20.28 30.83 -36.09
CA PRO A 656 -19.07 30.07 -36.42
C PRO A 656 -17.78 30.86 -36.20
N GLU A 657 -17.80 32.17 -36.46
CA GLU A 657 -16.68 33.09 -36.30
C GLU A 657 -16.21 33.27 -34.85
N HIS A 658 -17.02 32.88 -33.85
CA HIS A 658 -16.62 32.89 -32.44
C HIS A 658 -15.67 31.74 -32.07
N TYR A 659 -15.50 30.75 -32.96
CA TYR A 659 -14.75 29.53 -32.70
C TYR A 659 -13.59 29.36 -33.70
N ARG A 660 -12.49 28.83 -33.21
CA ARG A 660 -11.34 28.43 -34.04
C ARG A 660 -11.73 27.23 -34.89
N GLU A 661 -10.86 26.86 -35.84
CA GLU A 661 -11.06 25.71 -36.74
C GLU A 661 -11.33 24.38 -36.01
N ASP A 662 -10.86 24.23 -34.77
CA ASP A 662 -11.15 23.04 -33.95
C ASP A 662 -12.59 22.97 -33.42
N GLY A 663 -13.39 24.00 -33.68
CA GLY A 663 -14.79 24.13 -33.28
C GLY A 663 -14.99 24.20 -31.76
N LEU A 664 -13.92 24.40 -30.98
CA LEU A 664 -13.94 24.29 -29.53
C LEU A 664 -13.44 25.55 -28.83
N HIS A 665 -12.29 26.07 -29.24
CA HIS A 665 -11.65 27.21 -28.62
C HIS A 665 -12.12 28.52 -29.26
N LEU A 666 -12.12 29.61 -28.49
CA LEU A 666 -12.62 30.90 -28.94
C LEU A 666 -11.61 31.62 -29.83
N THR A 667 -12.14 32.38 -30.79
CA THR A 667 -11.44 33.46 -31.52
C THR A 667 -11.44 34.75 -30.70
N ALA A 668 -10.88 35.83 -31.25
CA ALA A 668 -10.94 37.15 -30.62
C ALA A 668 -12.40 37.63 -30.49
N GLU A 669 -13.23 37.37 -31.49
CA GLU A 669 -14.65 37.68 -31.53
C GLU A 669 -15.41 36.90 -30.44
N GLY A 670 -15.08 35.62 -30.25
CA GLY A 670 -15.64 34.82 -29.15
C GLY A 670 -15.27 35.35 -27.76
N TYR A 671 -14.01 35.79 -27.57
CA TYR A 671 -13.61 36.43 -26.31
C TYR A 671 -14.25 37.81 -26.12
N ALA A 672 -14.60 38.54 -27.18
CA ALA A 672 -15.31 39.81 -27.07
C ALA A 672 -16.69 39.64 -26.42
N VAL A 673 -17.41 38.56 -26.75
CA VAL A 673 -18.67 38.20 -26.09
C VAL A 673 -18.44 37.90 -24.60
N TRP A 674 -17.42 37.10 -24.28
CA TRP A 674 -17.07 36.80 -22.90
C TRP A 674 -16.69 38.05 -22.12
N LYS A 675 -15.90 38.95 -22.71
CA LYS A 675 -15.52 40.22 -22.11
C LYS A 675 -16.74 41.04 -21.74
N GLU A 676 -17.75 41.15 -22.61
CA GLU A 676 -18.98 41.90 -22.31
C GLU A 676 -19.72 41.32 -21.09
N VAL A 677 -19.85 40.00 -21.02
CA VAL A 677 -20.49 39.32 -19.88
C VAL A 677 -19.68 39.53 -18.60
N ILE A 678 -18.37 39.27 -18.65
CA ILE A 678 -17.47 39.31 -17.47
C ILE A 678 -17.29 40.74 -16.95
N SER A 679 -17.36 41.76 -17.81
CA SER A 679 -17.29 43.18 -17.42
C SER A 679 -18.35 43.57 -16.39
N LYS A 680 -19.49 42.87 -16.34
CA LYS A 680 -20.58 43.12 -15.38
C LYS A 680 -20.22 42.69 -13.95
N TYR A 681 -19.21 41.84 -13.80
CA TYR A 681 -18.81 41.24 -12.52
C TYR A 681 -17.46 41.76 -12.02
N ILE A 682 -16.58 42.26 -12.89
CA ILE A 682 -15.25 42.75 -12.49
C ILE A 682 -15.37 44.01 -11.63
N LYS A 683 -14.75 43.97 -10.44
CA LYS A 683 -14.74 45.09 -9.48
C LYS A 683 -13.51 45.96 -9.59
#